data_AF-A0A800M8W5-F1
#
_entry.id   AF-A0A800M8W5-F1
#
_cell.length_a   1.000
_cell.length_b   1.000
_cell.length_c   1.000
_cell.angle_alpha   90.00
_cell.angle_beta   90.00
_cell.angle_gamma   90.00
#
_symmetry.space_group_name_H-M   'P 1'
#
loop_
_entity.id
_entity.type
_entity.pdbx_description
1 polymer ?
#
loop_
_entity_poly.entity_id
_entity_poly.type
_entity_poly.pdbx_seq_one_letter_code
_entity_poly.pdbx_strand_id
1 'polypeptide(L)'
;MILLLALAIPAFAQTHVPKSPANRLVYLDDPSPFYPHRDFPKLITPQWVGEAGVEAVVTLGIDDMRAAAGYEKFLRPILERLKKIDGRAPVSIMTCRIAPDDKQVQKWLAEGLSIEVHTLSHPCPLLQKGNFKLAANVVHGGVDLLSQIKGNKPVAYRMPCCDSMNSLSPRFFAEIFNKTSADGRFLQIDSSVFNITTSKDKSLPREWVLDKDGTERFAKYLPRKATPKHRKGMRTMGSYVGTIEDYPYPYVVNRLCWEFPCVVPSDWEAQNLIGSQQPQMLEDWKRALDVTVRKQGVMNLVFHPHGWSSSAQLVALIDYAQKTYGKKVKFLNFKECAEQLNKNLLKDSSLRDAKGQDAGVQLMDVNHDGFMDVLIPAKKMTRIWEDKAGVWKETLLAFDTRQSTAGVLHKHNGASVIELSGAIWTFENGGWKQTSVKPPANGKGILRDINNDGIAEWLGARIHRWDSGGKRWTPLALATPDDISLSDPSLRFIDLSGDGFDDIVISNEKRWGIYLWETRVNPGLGWKPGWSLVREGKRGDKSALPMISRGGKQPNNGAWFHSGHLWVQNEDTAHLPDVVDRRSFKQLLDFGGPKAKEPEESRRCFQVREGFAVQLVASEPQVRDPVAFDWGADGKLWVAEMGDYPSGTDGKGKAGGVVRWLEDADGDGRYEKSTVFLDGLNFPNGVLPWGKGVLISA
;
A
#
# COMPACT_ATOMS: atom_id res chain seq x y z
N MET A 1 2.84 31.51 -5.71
CA MET A 1 2.51 30.59 -6.80
C MET A 1 3.34 29.33 -6.59
N ILE A 2 2.79 28.34 -5.89
CA ILE A 2 3.44 27.04 -5.71
C ILE A 2 3.13 26.24 -6.98
N LEU A 3 4.17 25.96 -7.74
CA LEU A 3 4.12 25.10 -8.91
C LEU A 3 3.79 23.68 -8.42
N LEU A 4 2.51 23.33 -8.36
CA LEU A 4 2.08 21.93 -8.33
C LEU A 4 2.35 21.38 -9.73
N LEU A 5 3.62 21.03 -9.97
CA LEU A 5 4.02 20.19 -11.09
C LEU A 5 3.24 18.88 -10.94
N ALA A 6 2.14 18.78 -11.69
CA ALA A 6 1.46 17.52 -11.91
C ALA A 6 2.39 16.64 -12.77
N LEU A 7 3.41 16.06 -12.12
CA LEU A 7 4.05 14.88 -12.65
C LEU A 7 2.97 13.80 -12.71
N ALA A 8 2.52 13.48 -13.92
CA ALA A 8 1.73 12.29 -14.18
C ALA A 8 2.62 11.07 -13.89
N ILE A 9 2.76 10.72 -12.61
CA ILE A 9 3.29 9.42 -12.21
C ILE A 9 2.23 8.41 -12.68
N PRO A 10 2.58 7.43 -13.52
CA PRO A 10 1.63 6.40 -13.87
C PRO A 10 1.31 5.66 -12.56
N ALA A 11 0.10 5.90 -12.05
CA ALA A 11 -0.34 5.42 -10.75
C ALA A 11 -0.42 3.90 -10.79
N PHE A 12 0.64 3.22 -10.36
CA PHE A 12 0.68 1.77 -10.18
C PHE A 12 0.64 1.46 -8.67
N ALA A 13 0.29 0.22 -8.33
CA ALA A 13 -0.18 -0.19 -7.01
C ALA A 13 0.91 -0.12 -5.93
N GLN A 14 1.03 1.01 -5.23
CA GLN A 14 2.05 1.18 -4.19
C GLN A 14 1.44 1.79 -2.92
N THR A 15 1.68 1.17 -1.76
CA THR A 15 1.49 1.86 -0.49
C THR A 15 2.41 3.07 -0.40
N HIS A 16 2.08 3.96 0.54
CA HIS A 16 3.04 4.96 0.96
C HIS A 16 4.33 4.31 1.44
N VAL A 17 5.46 4.79 0.94
CA VAL A 17 6.79 4.43 1.39
C VAL A 17 7.48 5.73 1.81
N PRO A 18 7.84 5.90 3.09
CA PRO A 18 8.60 7.06 3.53
C PRO A 18 9.88 7.22 2.69
N LYS A 19 10.21 8.44 2.27
CA LYS A 19 11.44 8.68 1.49
C LYS A 19 12.71 8.55 2.34
N SER A 20 12.63 8.81 3.65
CA SER A 20 13.77 8.60 4.54
C SER A 20 14.03 7.10 4.81
N PRO A 21 15.27 6.61 4.61
CA PRO A 21 15.65 5.26 5.01
C PRO A 21 15.62 5.07 6.53
N ALA A 22 15.66 6.13 7.33
CA ALA A 22 15.53 6.03 8.79
C ALA A 22 14.10 5.69 9.25
N ASN A 23 13.11 5.87 8.37
CA ASN A 23 11.72 5.47 8.58
C ASN A 23 11.40 4.04 8.11
N ARG A 24 12.40 3.26 7.66
CA ARG A 24 12.19 1.88 7.17
C ARG A 24 11.57 0.90 8.19
N LEU A 25 11.53 1.26 9.47
CA LEU A 25 10.99 0.43 10.56
C LEU A 25 9.57 0.84 11.02
N VAL A 26 9.00 1.92 10.47
CA VAL A 26 7.67 2.41 10.91
C VAL A 26 6.52 1.45 10.59
N TYR A 27 6.72 0.48 9.68
CA TYR A 27 5.72 -0.53 9.35
C TYR A 27 5.39 -1.45 10.53
N LEU A 28 6.28 -1.57 11.54
CA LEU A 28 6.05 -2.40 12.72
C LEU A 28 4.81 -1.97 13.53
N ASP A 29 4.42 -0.71 13.36
CA ASP A 29 3.26 -0.08 14.00
C ASP A 29 2.09 0.15 13.02
N ASP A 30 2.22 -0.22 11.74
CA ASP A 30 1.17 -0.09 10.73
C ASP A 30 0.31 -1.37 10.65
N PRO A 31 -1.01 -1.29 10.93
CA PRO A 31 -1.90 -2.45 10.81
C PRO A 31 -2.27 -2.78 9.35
N SER A 32 -1.86 -1.98 8.37
CA SER A 32 -2.11 -2.22 6.94
C SER A 32 -1.39 -3.48 6.46
N PRO A 33 -2.03 -4.39 5.72
CA PRO A 33 -1.36 -5.55 5.13
C PRO A 33 -0.59 -5.21 3.84
N PHE A 34 -0.61 -3.96 3.38
CA PHE A 34 -0.13 -3.61 2.03
C PHE A 34 1.27 -2.98 2.01
N TYR A 35 1.91 -2.77 3.16
CA TYR A 35 3.18 -2.03 3.26
C TYR A 35 4.39 -2.62 2.48
N PRO A 36 4.48 -3.94 2.16
CA PRO A 36 5.60 -4.45 1.40
C PRO A 36 5.64 -3.90 -0.03
N HIS A 37 6.85 -3.68 -0.51
CA HIS A 37 7.14 -3.18 -1.85
C HIS A 37 8.45 -3.80 -2.35
N ARG A 38 8.79 -3.60 -3.63
CA ARG A 38 9.98 -4.19 -4.28
C ARG A 38 11.27 -4.10 -3.46
N ASP A 39 11.50 -2.96 -2.81
CA ASP A 39 12.75 -2.63 -2.13
C ASP A 39 12.68 -2.92 -0.60
N PHE A 40 11.57 -3.48 -0.12
CA PHE A 40 11.41 -3.91 1.28
C PHE A 40 12.31 -5.11 1.60
N PRO A 41 12.83 -5.27 2.84
CA PRO A 41 13.74 -6.37 3.16
C PRO A 41 13.08 -7.74 2.94
N LYS A 42 13.83 -8.68 2.40
CA LYS A 42 13.31 -9.96 1.89
C LYS A 42 13.27 -11.02 3.00
N LEU A 43 12.22 -11.85 3.00
CA LEU A 43 12.20 -13.11 3.73
C LEU A 43 12.27 -14.27 2.72
N ILE A 44 13.47 -14.54 2.21
CA ILE A 44 13.68 -15.54 1.15
C ILE A 44 13.44 -16.96 1.66
N THR A 45 13.08 -17.88 0.77
CA THR A 45 12.78 -19.28 1.10
C THR A 45 13.86 -19.99 1.93
N PRO A 46 15.17 -19.85 1.63
CA PRO A 46 16.23 -20.43 2.46
C PRO A 46 16.17 -20.03 3.94
N GLN A 47 15.69 -18.82 4.26
CA GLN A 47 15.64 -18.31 5.64
C GLN A 47 14.72 -19.15 6.53
N TRP A 48 13.60 -19.65 5.99
CA TRP A 48 12.54 -20.24 6.79
C TRP A 48 12.23 -21.71 6.45
N VAL A 49 12.58 -22.20 5.26
CA VAL A 49 12.47 -23.64 4.95
C VAL A 49 13.59 -24.44 5.60
N GLY A 50 14.80 -23.84 5.75
CA GLY A 50 15.92 -24.47 6.44
C GLY A 50 16.48 -25.74 5.78
N GLU A 51 16.13 -26.00 4.51
CA GLU A 51 16.58 -27.16 3.75
C GLU A 51 17.56 -26.75 2.64
N ALA A 52 18.74 -27.38 2.64
CA ALA A 52 19.81 -27.06 1.71
C ALA A 52 19.38 -27.30 0.24
N GLY A 53 19.52 -26.26 -0.58
CA GLY A 53 19.23 -26.32 -2.01
C GLY A 53 17.77 -26.05 -2.38
N VAL A 54 16.87 -25.81 -1.42
CA VAL A 54 15.53 -25.29 -1.68
C VAL A 54 15.60 -23.77 -1.82
N GLU A 55 15.22 -23.26 -2.98
CA GLU A 55 15.26 -21.84 -3.32
C GLU A 55 13.87 -21.22 -3.40
N ALA A 56 12.82 -21.98 -3.67
CA ALA A 56 11.46 -21.49 -3.73
C ALA A 56 10.44 -22.50 -3.21
N VAL A 57 9.31 -21.98 -2.74
CA VAL A 57 8.15 -22.79 -2.34
C VAL A 57 6.98 -22.54 -3.29
N VAL A 58 6.24 -23.60 -3.61
CA VAL A 58 4.94 -23.52 -4.28
C VAL A 58 3.88 -24.03 -3.32
N THR A 59 2.87 -23.19 -3.04
CA THR A 59 1.65 -23.58 -2.33
C THR A 59 0.49 -23.64 -3.31
N LEU A 60 -0.24 -24.76 -3.33
CA LEU A 60 -1.42 -24.96 -4.15
C LEU A 60 -2.65 -24.86 -3.23
N GLY A 61 -3.43 -23.78 -3.36
CA GLY A 61 -4.64 -23.54 -2.58
C GLY A 61 -5.90 -23.62 -3.45
N ILE A 62 -6.76 -24.61 -3.18
CA ILE A 62 -8.05 -24.75 -3.86
C ILE A 62 -9.20 -24.22 -3.01
N ASP A 63 -10.04 -23.38 -3.59
CA ASP A 63 -11.03 -22.58 -2.85
C ASP A 63 -12.46 -23.14 -2.87
N ASP A 64 -13.33 -22.56 -2.04
CA ASP A 64 -14.78 -22.77 -1.99
C ASP A 64 -15.31 -24.12 -1.51
N MET A 65 -14.50 -24.95 -0.84
CA MET A 65 -14.96 -26.31 -0.54
C MET A 65 -16.20 -26.34 0.36
N ARG A 66 -17.26 -26.94 -0.17
CA ARG A 66 -18.53 -27.24 0.53
C ARG A 66 -18.92 -28.72 0.52
N ALA A 67 -18.28 -29.51 -0.34
CA ALA A 67 -18.50 -30.95 -0.48
C ALA A 67 -17.27 -31.61 -1.10
N ALA A 68 -16.91 -32.81 -0.65
CA ALA A 68 -15.63 -33.42 -1.01
C ALA A 68 -15.59 -34.04 -2.43
N ALA A 69 -16.69 -34.58 -2.94
CA ALA A 69 -16.68 -35.44 -4.14
C ALA A 69 -16.18 -34.74 -5.42
N GLY A 70 -16.65 -33.51 -5.68
CA GLY A 70 -16.21 -32.73 -6.85
C GLY A 70 -14.73 -32.32 -6.75
N TYR A 71 -14.28 -32.01 -5.54
CA TYR A 71 -12.90 -31.65 -5.24
C TYR A 71 -11.98 -32.85 -5.41
N GLU A 72 -12.36 -34.04 -4.93
CA GLU A 72 -11.57 -35.27 -5.12
C GLU A 72 -11.38 -35.58 -6.60
N LYS A 73 -12.45 -35.49 -7.40
CA LYS A 73 -12.37 -35.73 -8.84
C LYS A 73 -11.38 -34.78 -9.52
N PHE A 74 -11.42 -33.49 -9.17
CA PHE A 74 -10.52 -32.48 -9.73
C PHE A 74 -9.08 -32.66 -9.22
N LEU A 75 -8.89 -32.90 -7.93
CA LEU A 75 -7.59 -32.95 -7.28
C LEU A 75 -6.84 -34.25 -7.57
N ARG A 76 -7.53 -35.38 -7.78
CA ARG A 76 -6.87 -36.69 -7.78
C ARG A 76 -5.63 -36.76 -8.69
N PRO A 77 -5.66 -36.29 -9.96
CA PRO A 77 -4.47 -36.29 -10.82
C PRO A 77 -3.31 -35.45 -10.28
N ILE A 78 -3.61 -34.32 -9.64
CA ILE A 78 -2.63 -33.39 -9.06
C ILE A 78 -1.95 -34.06 -7.86
N LEU A 79 -2.74 -34.63 -6.96
CA LEU A 79 -2.25 -35.27 -5.75
C LEU A 79 -1.39 -36.50 -6.06
N GLU A 80 -1.80 -37.33 -7.03
CA GLU A 80 -0.98 -38.47 -7.48
C GLU A 80 0.32 -38.03 -8.15
N ARG A 81 0.33 -36.86 -8.82
CA ARG A 81 1.55 -36.31 -9.38
C ARG A 81 2.51 -35.80 -8.30
N LEU A 82 2.00 -35.13 -7.26
CA LEU A 82 2.81 -34.63 -6.15
C LEU A 82 3.43 -35.78 -5.35
N LYS A 83 2.67 -36.85 -5.06
CA LYS A 83 3.19 -38.03 -4.36
C LYS A 83 4.38 -38.69 -5.06
N LYS A 84 4.44 -38.61 -6.39
CA LYS A 84 5.59 -39.12 -7.16
C LYS A 84 6.87 -38.29 -6.96
N ILE A 85 6.78 -37.07 -6.42
CA ILE A 85 7.94 -36.21 -6.16
C ILE A 85 8.62 -36.60 -4.85
N ASP A 86 7.87 -36.61 -3.75
CA ASP A 86 8.44 -36.82 -2.40
C ASP A 86 7.52 -37.63 -1.45
N GLY A 87 6.55 -38.37 -2.00
CA GLY A 87 5.65 -39.25 -1.26
C GLY A 87 4.42 -38.57 -0.63
N ARG A 88 4.34 -37.23 -0.65
CA ARG A 88 3.24 -36.46 -0.04
C ARG A 88 2.35 -35.79 -1.10
N ALA A 89 1.17 -35.34 -0.68
CA ALA A 89 0.28 -34.55 -1.53
C ALA A 89 -0.02 -33.17 -0.89
N PRO A 90 0.97 -32.25 -0.82
CA PRO A 90 0.85 -30.97 -0.13
C PRO A 90 -0.04 -29.98 -0.90
N VAL A 91 -1.35 -30.10 -0.68
CA VAL A 91 -2.37 -29.16 -1.17
C VAL A 91 -3.17 -28.64 0.02
N SER A 92 -3.43 -27.33 0.04
CA SER A 92 -4.31 -26.69 1.01
C SER A 92 -5.71 -26.56 0.41
N ILE A 93 -6.73 -27.06 1.10
CA ILE A 93 -8.13 -26.91 0.69
C ILE A 93 -8.78 -25.82 1.55
N MET A 94 -9.06 -24.66 0.94
CA MET A 94 -9.77 -23.56 1.59
C MET A 94 -11.27 -23.91 1.64
N THR A 95 -11.77 -24.13 2.85
CA THR A 95 -13.05 -24.79 3.09
C THR A 95 -14.04 -23.85 3.73
N CYS A 96 -15.24 -23.76 3.16
CA CYS A 96 -16.31 -23.00 3.77
C CYS A 96 -16.99 -23.81 4.88
N ARG A 97 -17.49 -25.00 4.54
CA ARG A 97 -18.21 -25.89 5.45
C ARG A 97 -18.12 -27.33 4.99
N ILE A 98 -17.77 -28.24 5.89
CA ILE A 98 -17.80 -29.68 5.65
C ILE A 98 -18.16 -30.39 6.97
N ALA A 99 -18.71 -31.60 6.89
CA ALA A 99 -19.01 -32.39 8.09
C ALA A 99 -17.69 -32.82 8.78
N PRO A 100 -17.54 -32.67 10.11
CA PRO A 100 -16.31 -33.05 10.81
C PRO A 100 -15.89 -34.52 10.65
N ASP A 101 -16.86 -35.40 10.38
CA ASP A 101 -16.71 -36.84 10.20
C ASP A 101 -16.67 -37.26 8.72
N ASP A 102 -16.51 -36.32 7.78
CA ASP A 102 -16.38 -36.62 6.35
C ASP A 102 -15.18 -37.56 6.09
N LYS A 103 -15.48 -38.73 5.52
CA LYS A 103 -14.49 -39.80 5.28
C LYS A 103 -13.43 -39.40 4.26
N GLN A 104 -13.79 -38.60 3.26
CA GLN A 104 -12.85 -38.17 2.24
C GLN A 104 -11.87 -37.15 2.82
N VAL A 105 -12.33 -36.28 3.72
CA VAL A 105 -11.44 -35.36 4.45
C VAL A 105 -10.41 -36.12 5.29
N GLN A 106 -10.82 -37.17 6.01
CA GLN A 106 -9.89 -38.00 6.78
C GLN A 106 -8.84 -38.67 5.88
N LYS A 107 -9.25 -39.16 4.71
CA LYS A 107 -8.34 -39.71 3.70
C LYS A 107 -7.33 -38.65 3.22
N TRP A 108 -7.78 -37.44 2.91
CA TRP A 108 -6.89 -36.35 2.48
C TRP A 108 -5.87 -35.95 3.56
N LEU A 109 -6.28 -35.86 4.82
CA LEU A 109 -5.35 -35.59 5.92
C LEU A 109 -4.26 -36.67 6.03
N ALA A 110 -4.63 -37.95 5.86
CA ALA A 110 -3.66 -39.05 5.85
C ALA A 110 -2.71 -39.03 4.62
N GLU A 111 -3.15 -38.43 3.50
CA GLU A 111 -2.32 -38.24 2.30
C GLU A 111 -1.43 -36.98 2.35
N GLY A 112 -1.57 -36.14 3.38
CA GLY A 112 -0.74 -34.95 3.60
C GLY A 112 -1.33 -33.63 3.08
N LEU A 113 -2.64 -33.56 2.85
CA LEU A 113 -3.33 -32.28 2.57
C LEU A 113 -3.63 -31.54 3.87
N SER A 114 -3.88 -30.23 3.78
CA SER A 114 -4.42 -29.44 4.89
C SER A 114 -5.81 -28.88 4.58
N ILE A 115 -6.65 -28.72 5.61
CA ILE A 115 -8.02 -28.23 5.51
C ILE A 115 -8.11 -26.90 6.25
N GLU A 116 -8.22 -25.82 5.47
CA GLU A 116 -8.04 -24.44 5.91
C GLU A 116 -9.35 -23.64 5.82
N VAL A 117 -9.38 -22.44 6.40
CA VAL A 117 -10.62 -21.68 6.59
C VAL A 117 -10.91 -20.75 5.40
N HIS A 118 -12.14 -20.82 4.88
CA HIS A 118 -12.65 -19.91 3.83
C HIS A 118 -14.01 -19.28 4.20
N THR A 119 -14.24 -19.04 5.50
CA THR A 119 -15.50 -18.61 6.16
C THR A 119 -16.65 -19.61 6.07
N LEU A 120 -17.57 -19.61 7.04
CA LEU A 120 -18.72 -20.54 7.04
C LEU A 120 -19.64 -20.44 5.80
N SER A 121 -19.83 -19.24 5.27
CA SER A 121 -20.90 -18.97 4.30
C SER A 121 -20.42 -18.38 2.98
N HIS A 122 -19.14 -18.02 2.85
CA HIS A 122 -18.58 -17.30 1.69
C HIS A 122 -19.30 -15.96 1.40
N PRO A 123 -19.35 -15.01 2.34
CA PRO A 123 -19.88 -13.67 2.08
C PRO A 123 -18.92 -12.88 1.16
N CYS A 124 -19.45 -12.25 0.12
CA CYS A 124 -18.67 -11.40 -0.79
C CYS A 124 -19.25 -9.97 -0.93
N PRO A 125 -18.56 -8.94 -0.41
CA PRO A 125 -17.37 -8.99 0.46
C PRO A 125 -17.70 -9.51 1.87
N LEU A 126 -16.68 -9.84 2.68
CA LEU A 126 -16.89 -10.27 4.08
C LEU A 126 -17.55 -9.18 4.93
N LEU A 127 -17.01 -7.97 4.86
CA LEU A 127 -17.53 -6.80 5.57
C LEU A 127 -18.65 -6.18 4.74
N GLN A 128 -19.90 -6.43 5.14
CA GLN A 128 -21.08 -5.92 4.45
C GLN A 128 -22.30 -5.78 5.37
N LYS A 129 -23.36 -5.17 4.85
CA LYS A 129 -24.69 -5.05 5.49
C LYS A 129 -24.67 -4.34 6.86
N GLY A 130 -23.66 -3.50 7.13
CA GLY A 130 -23.52 -2.80 8.40
C GLY A 130 -23.35 -3.74 9.61
N ASN A 131 -22.90 -4.99 9.40
CA ASN A 131 -22.90 -6.02 10.44
C ASN A 131 -21.52 -6.64 10.67
N PHE A 132 -20.67 -5.91 11.39
CA PHE A 132 -19.32 -6.37 11.76
C PHE A 132 -19.35 -7.66 12.61
N LYS A 133 -20.32 -7.80 13.52
CA LYS A 133 -20.46 -9.00 14.37
C LYS A 133 -20.71 -10.25 13.54
N LEU A 134 -21.54 -10.17 12.49
CA LEU A 134 -21.77 -11.28 11.58
C LEU A 134 -20.48 -11.67 10.85
N ALA A 135 -19.69 -10.70 10.38
CA ALA A 135 -18.40 -10.95 9.74
C ALA A 135 -17.43 -11.71 10.68
N ALA A 136 -17.34 -11.31 11.95
CA ALA A 136 -16.53 -12.04 12.93
C ALA A 136 -17.05 -13.47 13.15
N ASN A 137 -18.38 -13.63 13.31
CA ASN A 137 -18.99 -14.93 13.56
C ASN A 137 -18.77 -15.94 12.41
N VAL A 138 -18.83 -15.51 11.15
CA VAL A 138 -18.62 -16.42 10.01
C VAL A 138 -17.17 -16.83 9.84
N VAL A 139 -16.21 -16.00 10.27
CA VAL A 139 -14.79 -16.34 10.28
C VAL A 139 -14.50 -17.30 11.42
N HIS A 140 -14.79 -16.90 12.67
CA HIS A 140 -14.49 -17.71 13.86
C HIS A 140 -15.29 -19.01 13.90
N GLY A 141 -16.55 -19.00 13.49
CA GLY A 141 -17.33 -20.24 13.39
C GLY A 141 -16.77 -21.21 12.35
N GLY A 142 -16.07 -20.72 11.32
CA GLY A 142 -15.37 -21.56 10.34
C GLY A 142 -14.13 -22.20 10.94
N VAL A 143 -13.36 -21.42 11.72
CA VAL A 143 -12.22 -21.91 12.50
C VAL A 143 -12.66 -23.01 13.47
N ASP A 144 -13.74 -22.78 14.21
CA ASP A 144 -14.25 -23.70 15.22
C ASP A 144 -14.80 -24.98 14.58
N LEU A 145 -15.59 -24.87 13.51
CA LEU A 145 -16.11 -26.03 12.78
C LEU A 145 -14.99 -26.91 12.23
N LEU A 146 -14.04 -26.33 11.50
CA LEU A 146 -12.97 -27.13 10.86
C LEU A 146 -11.97 -27.69 11.88
N SER A 147 -11.90 -27.08 13.06
CA SER A 147 -11.16 -27.59 14.21
C SER A 147 -11.78 -28.83 14.86
N GLN A 148 -13.03 -29.17 14.56
CA GLN A 148 -13.70 -30.37 15.05
C GLN A 148 -13.34 -31.62 14.21
N ILE A 149 -12.80 -31.45 13.00
CA ILE A 149 -12.32 -32.55 12.17
C ILE A 149 -11.14 -33.22 12.90
N LYS A 150 -11.25 -34.52 13.19
CA LYS A 150 -10.19 -35.26 13.90
C LYS A 150 -8.87 -35.16 13.14
N GLY A 151 -7.80 -34.74 13.83
CA GLY A 151 -6.47 -34.58 13.27
C GLY A 151 -6.25 -33.30 12.46
N ASN A 152 -7.30 -32.48 12.26
CA ASN A 152 -7.15 -31.20 11.59
C ASN A 152 -6.83 -30.08 12.60
N LYS A 153 -5.92 -29.19 12.22
CA LYS A 153 -5.65 -27.94 12.92
C LYS A 153 -5.49 -26.87 11.84
N PRO A 154 -6.58 -26.18 11.46
CA PRO A 154 -6.48 -25.09 10.50
C PRO A 154 -5.47 -24.06 10.97
N VAL A 155 -4.59 -23.63 10.08
CA VAL A 155 -3.61 -22.57 10.35
C VAL A 155 -3.77 -21.38 9.43
N ALA A 156 -4.44 -21.57 8.28
CA ALA A 156 -4.57 -20.56 7.26
C ALA A 156 -6.02 -20.11 7.03
N TYR A 157 -6.14 -18.87 6.56
CA TYR A 157 -7.35 -18.25 6.06
C TYR A 157 -7.14 -17.78 4.64
N ARG A 158 -8.23 -17.76 3.86
CA ARG A 158 -8.31 -17.01 2.61
C ARG A 158 -9.64 -16.27 2.57
N MET A 159 -9.57 -14.98 2.27
CA MET A 159 -10.74 -14.12 2.19
C MET A 159 -11.60 -14.46 0.97
N PRO A 160 -12.90 -14.73 1.14
CA PRO A 160 -13.82 -14.89 0.02
C PRO A 160 -13.72 -13.75 -1.01
N CYS A 161 -13.71 -14.12 -2.28
CA CYS A 161 -13.64 -13.20 -3.41
C CYS A 161 -12.42 -12.24 -3.40
N CYS A 162 -11.31 -12.57 -2.73
CA CYS A 162 -10.13 -11.72 -2.73
C CYS A 162 -9.49 -11.53 -4.10
N ASP A 163 -9.71 -12.43 -5.04
CA ASP A 163 -9.25 -12.37 -6.43
C ASP A 163 -10.20 -11.63 -7.38
N SER A 164 -11.40 -11.27 -6.91
CA SER A 164 -12.50 -10.80 -7.75
C SER A 164 -13.18 -9.52 -7.28
N MET A 165 -12.85 -9.03 -6.09
CA MET A 165 -13.26 -7.72 -5.57
C MET A 165 -12.35 -7.25 -4.42
N ASN A 166 -12.49 -5.98 -4.02
CA ASN A 166 -11.81 -5.44 -2.82
C ASN A 166 -12.48 -5.98 -1.54
N SER A 167 -12.28 -7.25 -1.22
CA SER A 167 -12.84 -7.87 -0.01
C SER A 167 -11.94 -7.69 1.22
N LEU A 168 -10.65 -7.45 1.02
CA LEU A 168 -9.66 -7.25 2.06
C LEU A 168 -9.73 -5.86 2.69
N SER A 169 -9.50 -5.81 4.00
CA SER A 169 -9.51 -4.57 4.78
C SER A 169 -8.55 -4.68 5.97
N PRO A 170 -7.79 -3.61 6.31
CA PRO A 170 -7.03 -3.56 7.55
C PRO A 170 -7.88 -3.83 8.80
N ARG A 171 -9.18 -3.54 8.76
CA ARG A 171 -10.12 -3.82 9.84
C ARG A 171 -10.22 -5.32 10.13
N PHE A 172 -10.23 -6.15 9.09
CA PHE A 172 -10.29 -7.60 9.24
C PHE A 172 -9.09 -8.12 10.06
N PHE A 173 -7.87 -7.71 9.71
CA PHE A 173 -6.67 -8.11 10.43
C PHE A 173 -6.67 -7.60 11.87
N ALA A 174 -6.98 -6.31 12.06
CA ALA A 174 -6.93 -5.68 13.37
C ALA A 174 -7.96 -6.24 14.36
N GLU A 175 -9.16 -6.61 13.88
CA GLU A 175 -10.32 -6.81 14.76
C GLU A 175 -11.01 -8.18 14.62
N ILE A 176 -10.70 -8.98 13.59
CA ILE A 176 -11.26 -10.32 13.39
C ILE A 176 -10.17 -11.39 13.39
N PHE A 177 -9.26 -11.37 12.41
CA PHE A 177 -8.24 -12.42 12.24
C PHE A 177 -7.29 -12.50 13.44
N ASN A 178 -6.92 -11.35 14.00
CA ASN A 178 -6.03 -11.31 15.16
C ASN A 178 -6.68 -11.74 16.48
N LYS A 179 -8.00 -11.98 16.50
CA LYS A 179 -8.71 -12.44 17.68
C LYS A 179 -8.81 -13.96 17.71
N THR A 180 -8.79 -14.49 18.93
CA THR A 180 -9.10 -15.88 19.22
C THR A 180 -10.61 -16.10 19.15
N SER A 181 -11.05 -17.25 18.63
CA SER A 181 -12.45 -17.66 18.63
C SER A 181 -12.97 -17.94 20.04
N ALA A 182 -14.28 -18.19 20.18
CA ALA A 182 -14.90 -18.54 21.44
C ALA A 182 -14.31 -19.84 22.05
N ASP A 183 -13.91 -20.79 21.21
CA ASP A 183 -13.29 -22.06 21.61
C ASP A 183 -11.78 -21.95 21.85
N GLY A 184 -11.22 -20.73 21.91
CA GLY A 184 -9.80 -20.53 22.14
C GLY A 184 -8.92 -20.82 20.91
N ARG A 185 -9.50 -20.90 19.70
CA ARG A 185 -8.77 -21.21 18.46
C ARG A 185 -8.33 -19.94 17.74
N PHE A 186 -7.22 -20.02 17.01
CA PHE A 186 -6.69 -18.92 16.21
C PHE A 186 -5.92 -19.46 15.01
N LEU A 187 -5.72 -18.60 14.02
CA LEU A 187 -4.98 -18.88 12.79
C LEU A 187 -3.60 -18.19 12.83
N GLN A 188 -2.69 -18.65 11.98
CA GLN A 188 -1.33 -18.11 11.85
C GLN A 188 -1.08 -17.45 10.50
N ILE A 189 -1.73 -17.93 9.43
CA ILE A 189 -1.50 -17.50 8.06
C ILE A 189 -2.78 -16.87 7.48
N ASP A 190 -2.64 -15.74 6.81
CA ASP A 190 -3.58 -15.27 5.79
C ASP A 190 -2.91 -15.38 4.40
N SER A 191 -3.74 -15.56 3.38
CA SER A 191 -3.35 -15.78 2.01
C SER A 191 -4.35 -15.09 1.10
N SER A 192 -4.44 -13.77 1.22
CA SER A 192 -5.50 -13.00 0.57
C SER A 192 -4.98 -11.83 -0.25
N VAL A 193 -3.79 -11.30 0.05
CA VAL A 193 -3.18 -10.18 -0.68
C VAL A 193 -2.55 -10.69 -1.97
N PHE A 194 -2.72 -9.98 -3.09
CA PHE A 194 -2.12 -10.38 -4.37
C PHE A 194 -0.81 -9.64 -4.66
N ASN A 195 0.25 -10.39 -4.98
CA ASN A 195 1.52 -9.84 -5.43
C ASN A 195 1.55 -9.73 -6.96
N ILE A 196 1.65 -8.49 -7.46
CA ILE A 196 1.83 -8.19 -8.87
C ILE A 196 3.33 -8.16 -9.17
N THR A 197 3.78 -9.04 -10.06
CA THR A 197 5.12 -8.90 -10.65
C THR A 197 5.07 -7.89 -11.79
N THR A 198 6.03 -6.96 -11.83
CA THR A 198 6.03 -5.86 -12.79
C THR A 198 7.36 -5.73 -13.52
N SER A 199 7.36 -5.04 -14.66
CA SER A 199 8.60 -4.67 -15.38
C SER A 199 9.44 -3.60 -14.67
N LYS A 200 8.98 -3.08 -13.52
CA LYS A 200 9.78 -2.16 -12.68
C LYS A 200 10.91 -2.90 -11.99
N ASP A 201 10.76 -4.18 -11.68
CA ASP A 201 11.86 -4.99 -11.16
C ASP A 201 12.86 -5.29 -12.28
N LYS A 202 13.94 -4.50 -12.31
CA LYS A 202 14.99 -4.61 -13.33
C LYS A 202 15.88 -5.84 -13.17
N SER A 203 15.72 -6.61 -12.08
CA SER A 203 16.42 -7.88 -11.89
C SER A 203 15.80 -9.03 -12.69
N LEU A 204 14.59 -8.83 -13.25
CA LEU A 204 13.83 -9.83 -13.98
C LEU A 204 14.01 -9.68 -15.50
N PRO A 205 14.16 -10.79 -16.25
CA PRO A 205 14.11 -10.77 -17.71
C PRO A 205 12.79 -10.16 -18.22
N ARG A 206 12.89 -9.26 -19.21
CA ARG A 206 11.72 -8.51 -19.71
C ARG A 206 10.65 -9.43 -20.30
N GLU A 207 11.06 -10.51 -20.96
CA GLU A 207 10.18 -11.52 -21.55
C GLU A 207 9.36 -12.30 -20.52
N TRP A 208 9.79 -12.34 -19.24
CA TRP A 208 9.02 -12.95 -18.17
C TRP A 208 7.92 -12.04 -17.63
N VAL A 209 8.10 -10.73 -17.71
CA VAL A 209 7.22 -9.73 -17.08
C VAL A 209 6.43 -8.89 -18.08
N LEU A 210 6.76 -8.96 -19.38
CA LEU A 210 6.03 -8.31 -20.46
C LEU A 210 5.48 -9.34 -21.45
N ASP A 211 4.31 -9.03 -22.01
CA ASP A 211 3.78 -9.68 -23.21
C ASP A 211 4.53 -9.22 -24.46
N LYS A 212 4.30 -9.90 -25.59
CA LYS A 212 4.97 -9.61 -26.88
C LYS A 212 4.72 -8.18 -27.41
N ASP A 213 3.60 -7.58 -27.03
CA ASP A 213 3.23 -6.20 -27.39
C ASP A 213 3.83 -5.14 -26.44
N GLY A 214 4.63 -5.57 -25.46
CA GLY A 214 5.27 -4.68 -24.48
C GLY A 214 4.38 -4.32 -23.29
N THR A 215 3.18 -4.87 -23.19
CA THR A 215 2.29 -4.64 -22.02
C THR A 215 2.70 -5.51 -20.82
N GLU A 216 2.38 -5.07 -19.61
CA GLU A 216 2.65 -5.81 -18.37
C GLU A 216 1.94 -7.18 -18.39
N ARG A 217 2.70 -8.26 -18.22
CA ARG A 217 2.19 -9.64 -18.30
C ARG A 217 1.17 -9.93 -17.20
N PHE A 218 1.43 -9.48 -15.97
CA PHE A 218 0.64 -9.85 -14.79
C PHE A 218 -0.37 -8.77 -14.41
N ALA A 219 0.02 -7.49 -14.42
CA ALA A 219 -0.87 -6.40 -14.02
C ALA A 219 -2.16 -6.30 -14.85
N LYS A 220 -2.17 -6.82 -16.09
CA LYS A 220 -3.35 -6.86 -16.97
C LYS A 220 -4.53 -7.66 -16.40
N TYR A 221 -4.26 -8.63 -15.52
CA TYR A 221 -5.28 -9.51 -14.92
C TYR A 221 -6.06 -8.85 -13.79
N LEU A 222 -5.51 -7.78 -13.20
CA LEU A 222 -6.18 -6.99 -12.18
C LEU A 222 -6.84 -5.77 -12.84
N PRO A 223 -8.17 -5.63 -12.79
CA PRO A 223 -8.85 -4.67 -13.65
C PRO A 223 -8.57 -3.20 -13.29
N ARG A 224 -8.54 -2.34 -14.31
CA ARG A 224 -8.61 -0.87 -14.17
C ARG A 224 -9.58 -0.17 -15.13
N LYS A 225 -10.22 -0.92 -16.04
CA LYS A 225 -11.34 -0.53 -16.92
C LYS A 225 -11.83 -1.79 -17.63
N ALA A 226 -13.13 -1.88 -17.90
CA ALA A 226 -13.69 -2.92 -18.75
C ALA A 226 -13.04 -2.88 -20.15
N THR A 227 -12.46 -3.98 -20.61
CA THR A 227 -11.97 -4.14 -21.99
C THR A 227 -13.05 -4.81 -22.86
N PRO A 228 -13.03 -4.66 -24.19
CA PRO A 228 -13.97 -5.35 -25.09
C PRO A 228 -13.95 -6.89 -24.95
N LYS A 229 -12.89 -7.45 -24.36
CA LYS A 229 -12.75 -8.89 -24.09
C LYS A 229 -13.43 -9.35 -22.80
N HIS A 230 -13.87 -8.44 -21.92
CA HIS A 230 -14.59 -8.84 -20.70
C HIS A 230 -15.93 -9.49 -21.06
N ARG A 231 -16.23 -10.63 -20.43
CA ARG A 231 -17.52 -11.30 -20.64
C ARG A 231 -18.68 -10.43 -20.11
N LYS A 232 -19.70 -10.28 -20.94
CA LYS A 232 -20.99 -9.68 -20.56
C LYS A 232 -21.55 -10.40 -19.33
N GLY A 233 -21.74 -9.68 -18.22
CA GLY A 233 -22.28 -10.20 -16.96
C GLY A 233 -21.26 -10.57 -15.87
N MET A 234 -19.96 -10.53 -16.15
CA MET A 234 -18.92 -10.62 -15.12
C MET A 234 -18.61 -9.25 -14.52
N ARG A 235 -18.33 -9.18 -13.20
CA ARG A 235 -17.99 -7.92 -12.52
C ARG A 235 -16.71 -7.36 -13.13
N THR A 236 -16.78 -6.12 -13.62
CA THR A 236 -15.60 -5.33 -13.99
C THR A 236 -15.21 -4.50 -12.78
N MET A 237 -13.96 -4.58 -12.32
CA MET A 237 -13.49 -3.70 -11.26
C MET A 237 -12.94 -2.40 -11.86
N GLY A 238 -13.47 -1.26 -11.44
CA GLY A 238 -12.89 0.04 -11.78
C GLY A 238 -11.55 0.27 -11.07
N SER A 239 -11.35 -0.41 -9.93
CA SER A 239 -10.09 -0.46 -9.18
C SER A 239 -9.99 -1.71 -8.33
N TYR A 240 -8.84 -2.37 -8.36
CA TYR A 240 -8.44 -3.42 -7.43
C TYR A 240 -7.21 -2.96 -6.62
N VAL A 241 -7.29 -3.04 -5.29
CA VAL A 241 -6.30 -2.46 -4.37
C VAL A 241 -5.89 -3.39 -3.23
N GLY A 242 -6.33 -4.66 -3.27
CA GLY A 242 -5.87 -5.73 -2.39
C GLY A 242 -4.49 -6.27 -2.78
N THR A 243 -3.53 -5.39 -3.10
CA THR A 243 -2.30 -5.75 -3.82
C THR A 243 -1.04 -5.23 -3.17
N ILE A 244 0.07 -5.92 -3.45
CA ILE A 244 1.44 -5.43 -3.31
C ILE A 244 2.19 -5.65 -4.64
N GLU A 245 3.37 -5.04 -4.80
CA GLU A 245 4.17 -5.14 -6.03
C GLU A 245 5.55 -5.76 -5.74
N ASP A 246 5.95 -6.71 -6.59
CA ASP A 246 7.29 -7.29 -6.66
C ASP A 246 7.85 -7.83 -5.32
N TYR A 247 6.97 -8.31 -4.45
CA TYR A 247 7.32 -8.86 -3.13
C TYR A 247 6.70 -10.26 -2.92
N PRO A 248 7.24 -11.32 -3.56
CA PRO A 248 6.73 -12.68 -3.47
C PRO A 248 7.23 -13.41 -2.21
N TYR A 249 7.28 -12.73 -1.06
CA TYR A 249 7.79 -13.30 0.20
C TYR A 249 6.72 -13.26 1.27
N PRO A 250 6.73 -14.19 2.24
CA PRO A 250 5.90 -14.07 3.42
C PRO A 250 6.30 -12.84 4.25
N TYR A 251 5.34 -12.19 4.89
CA TYR A 251 5.58 -11.05 5.78
C TYR A 251 4.59 -11.04 6.95
N VAL A 252 4.79 -10.16 7.92
CA VAL A 252 3.99 -10.13 9.16
C VAL A 252 3.03 -8.96 9.19
N VAL A 253 1.73 -9.23 9.21
CA VAL A 253 0.68 -8.22 9.39
C VAL A 253 0.31 -8.12 10.86
N ASN A 254 0.39 -6.89 11.40
CA ASN A 254 -0.07 -6.55 12.74
C ASN A 254 0.45 -7.54 13.82
N ARG A 255 1.75 -7.89 13.72
CA ARG A 255 2.54 -8.73 14.64
C ARG A 255 2.12 -10.19 14.80
N LEU A 256 0.94 -10.56 14.33
CA LEU A 256 0.25 -11.80 14.71
C LEU A 256 -0.10 -12.70 13.52
N CYS A 257 0.00 -12.19 12.29
CA CYS A 257 -0.42 -12.87 11.08
C CYS A 257 0.74 -12.95 10.11
N TRP A 258 1.07 -14.15 9.64
CA TRP A 258 1.85 -14.32 8.43
C TRP A 258 0.96 -14.08 7.22
N GLU A 259 1.31 -13.16 6.34
CA GLU A 259 0.67 -13.04 5.02
C GLU A 259 1.51 -13.77 3.99
N PHE A 260 0.87 -14.67 3.25
CA PHE A 260 1.44 -15.37 2.10
C PHE A 260 0.80 -14.81 0.83
N PRO A 261 1.41 -13.83 0.15
CA PRO A 261 0.76 -13.14 -0.95
C PRO A 261 0.51 -14.10 -2.12
N CYS A 262 -0.72 -14.09 -2.63
CA CYS A 262 -1.16 -14.83 -3.80
C CYS A 262 -0.44 -14.33 -5.06
N VAL A 263 -0.18 -15.24 -5.99
CA VAL A 263 0.40 -14.90 -7.28
C VAL A 263 -0.69 -14.44 -8.25
N VAL A 264 -0.39 -13.43 -9.06
CA VAL A 264 -1.23 -13.04 -10.20
C VAL A 264 -0.72 -13.75 -11.47
N PRO A 265 -1.58 -14.39 -12.29
CA PRO A 265 -3.02 -14.52 -12.09
C PRO A 265 -3.45 -15.73 -11.25
N SER A 266 -4.56 -15.61 -10.51
CA SER A 266 -5.40 -16.76 -10.14
C SER A 266 -6.10 -17.35 -11.38
N ASP A 267 -6.68 -18.55 -11.26
CA ASP A 267 -7.47 -19.08 -12.38
C ASP A 267 -8.76 -18.29 -12.65
N TRP A 268 -9.35 -17.65 -11.64
CA TRP A 268 -10.49 -16.74 -11.80
C TRP A 268 -10.09 -15.50 -12.60
N GLU A 269 -9.00 -14.83 -12.21
CA GLU A 269 -8.51 -13.62 -12.87
C GLU A 269 -8.15 -13.90 -14.33
N ALA A 270 -7.44 -15.00 -14.56
CA ALA A 270 -7.10 -15.44 -15.90
C ALA A 270 -8.37 -15.76 -16.72
N GLN A 271 -9.31 -16.55 -16.20
CA GLN A 271 -10.50 -16.86 -16.98
C GLN A 271 -11.38 -15.63 -17.24
N ASN A 272 -11.42 -14.69 -16.30
CA ASN A 272 -12.19 -13.46 -16.44
C ASN A 272 -11.67 -12.58 -17.60
N LEU A 273 -10.34 -12.53 -17.79
CA LEU A 273 -9.72 -11.74 -18.85
C LEU A 273 -9.61 -12.49 -20.19
N ILE A 274 -9.08 -13.72 -20.18
CA ILE A 274 -8.71 -14.45 -21.40
C ILE A 274 -9.62 -15.66 -21.69
N GLY A 275 -10.47 -16.05 -20.75
CA GLY A 275 -11.35 -17.21 -20.87
C GLY A 275 -10.81 -18.48 -20.20
N SER A 276 -11.69 -19.46 -20.01
CA SER A 276 -11.37 -20.71 -19.30
C SER A 276 -10.39 -21.58 -20.09
N GLN A 277 -9.47 -22.22 -19.35
CA GLN A 277 -8.51 -23.24 -19.82
C GLN A 277 -7.67 -22.82 -21.03
N GLN A 278 -7.45 -21.51 -21.22
CA GLN A 278 -6.59 -21.03 -22.28
C GLN A 278 -5.12 -21.43 -22.04
N PRO A 279 -4.36 -21.82 -23.08
CA PRO A 279 -2.94 -22.17 -22.93
C PRO A 279 -2.10 -21.05 -22.31
N GLN A 280 -2.46 -19.79 -22.54
CA GLN A 280 -1.79 -18.62 -21.99
C GLN A 280 -1.82 -18.58 -20.45
N MET A 281 -2.87 -19.09 -19.80
CA MET A 281 -2.93 -19.18 -18.33
C MET A 281 -1.77 -20.03 -17.77
N LEU A 282 -1.53 -21.20 -18.36
CA LEU A 282 -0.42 -22.07 -17.95
C LEU A 282 0.93 -21.43 -18.24
N GLU A 283 1.07 -20.72 -19.36
CA GLU A 283 2.32 -20.00 -19.68
C GLU A 283 2.59 -18.89 -18.65
N ASP A 284 1.59 -18.09 -18.29
CA ASP A 284 1.75 -17.04 -17.30
C ASP A 284 2.04 -17.61 -15.90
N TRP A 285 1.47 -18.75 -15.53
CA TRP A 285 1.86 -19.47 -14.30
C TRP A 285 3.31 -19.97 -14.32
N LYS A 286 3.81 -20.44 -15.46
CA LYS A 286 5.23 -20.83 -15.57
C LYS A 286 6.14 -19.63 -15.40
N ARG A 287 5.84 -18.50 -16.05
CA ARG A 287 6.61 -17.25 -15.88
C ARG A 287 6.56 -16.75 -14.43
N ALA A 288 5.40 -16.84 -13.78
CA ALA A 288 5.28 -16.52 -12.37
C ALA A 288 6.17 -17.42 -11.50
N LEU A 289 6.22 -18.74 -11.76
CA LEU A 289 7.15 -19.65 -11.09
C LEU A 289 8.61 -19.28 -11.35
N ASP A 290 8.98 -18.93 -12.58
CA ASP A 290 10.36 -18.55 -12.91
C ASP A 290 10.80 -17.32 -12.13
N VAL A 291 9.91 -16.32 -12.01
CA VAL A 291 10.11 -15.13 -11.17
C VAL A 291 10.25 -15.54 -9.71
N THR A 292 9.36 -16.39 -9.19
CA THR A 292 9.43 -16.87 -7.79
C THR A 292 10.76 -17.55 -7.51
N VAL A 293 11.24 -18.45 -8.38
CA VAL A 293 12.54 -19.12 -8.20
C VAL A 293 13.68 -18.11 -8.27
N ARG A 294 13.67 -17.20 -9.25
CA ARG A 294 14.69 -16.16 -9.40
C ARG A 294 14.81 -15.26 -8.17
N LYS A 295 13.68 -14.97 -7.54
CA LYS A 295 13.58 -14.15 -6.33
C LYS A 295 13.74 -14.95 -5.04
N GLN A 296 13.83 -16.28 -5.12
CA GLN A 296 13.81 -17.18 -3.98
C GLN A 296 12.56 -17.03 -3.09
N GLY A 297 11.41 -16.74 -3.70
CA GLY A 297 10.15 -16.44 -3.01
C GLY A 297 9.20 -17.63 -2.90
N VAL A 298 7.92 -17.30 -2.68
CA VAL A 298 6.80 -18.24 -2.62
C VAL A 298 5.83 -17.98 -3.78
N MET A 299 5.47 -19.02 -4.51
CA MET A 299 4.38 -19.01 -5.49
C MET A 299 3.14 -19.58 -4.81
N ASN A 300 2.25 -18.70 -4.39
CA ASN A 300 0.99 -19.09 -3.78
C ASN A 300 -0.14 -19.03 -4.80
N LEU A 301 -0.50 -20.18 -5.36
CA LEU A 301 -1.46 -20.27 -6.45
C LEU A 301 -2.88 -20.55 -5.93
N VAL A 302 -3.81 -19.70 -6.36
CA VAL A 302 -5.26 -19.83 -6.10
C VAL A 302 -5.94 -20.46 -7.31
N PHE A 303 -6.73 -21.51 -7.10
CA PHE A 303 -7.50 -22.15 -8.15
C PHE A 303 -8.81 -22.77 -7.67
N HIS A 304 -9.69 -23.12 -8.61
CA HIS A 304 -11.05 -23.58 -8.31
C HIS A 304 -11.46 -24.79 -9.18
N PRO A 305 -12.34 -25.68 -8.69
CA PRO A 305 -12.84 -26.82 -9.47
C PRO A 305 -13.98 -26.45 -10.43
N HIS A 306 -14.11 -25.18 -10.83
CA HIS A 306 -15.22 -24.66 -11.64
C HIS A 306 -15.00 -24.75 -13.15
N GLY A 307 -13.93 -25.42 -13.59
CA GLY A 307 -13.57 -25.55 -15.01
C GLY A 307 -12.90 -24.31 -15.59
N TRP A 308 -12.50 -23.35 -14.75
CA TRP A 308 -11.70 -22.19 -15.15
C TRP A 308 -10.28 -22.60 -15.50
N SER A 309 -9.66 -23.41 -14.66
CA SER A 309 -8.47 -24.20 -14.95
C SER A 309 -8.82 -25.70 -15.04
N SER A 310 -7.86 -26.51 -15.45
CA SER A 310 -7.98 -27.98 -15.46
C SER A 310 -6.90 -28.65 -14.61
N SER A 311 -7.18 -29.86 -14.10
CA SER A 311 -6.18 -30.67 -13.40
C SER A 311 -4.95 -30.93 -14.26
N ALA A 312 -5.12 -31.05 -15.58
CA ALA A 312 -4.03 -31.24 -16.53
C ALA A 312 -3.08 -30.02 -16.59
N GLN A 313 -3.60 -28.79 -16.55
CA GLN A 313 -2.77 -27.59 -16.49
C GLN A 313 -1.95 -27.52 -15.20
N LEU A 314 -2.54 -27.87 -14.05
CA LEU A 314 -1.80 -27.90 -12.79
C LEU A 314 -0.74 -29.02 -12.74
N VAL A 315 -1.05 -30.20 -13.27
CA VAL A 315 -0.05 -31.26 -13.44
C VAL A 315 1.10 -30.79 -14.35
N ALA A 316 0.78 -30.11 -15.46
CA ALA A 316 1.80 -29.56 -16.36
C ALA A 316 2.67 -28.47 -15.71
N LEU A 317 2.10 -27.65 -14.81
CA LEU A 317 2.87 -26.70 -14.01
C LEU A 317 3.81 -27.41 -13.04
N ILE A 318 3.33 -28.46 -12.36
CA ILE A 318 4.16 -29.29 -11.46
C ILE A 318 5.29 -29.97 -12.24
N ASP A 319 5.01 -30.49 -13.43
CA ASP A 319 6.01 -31.09 -14.31
C ASP A 319 7.04 -30.07 -14.77
N TYR A 320 6.62 -28.85 -15.11
CA TYR A 320 7.53 -27.76 -15.44
C TYR A 320 8.43 -27.41 -14.25
N ALA A 321 7.88 -27.28 -13.04
CA ALA A 321 8.66 -27.02 -11.84
C ALA A 321 9.74 -28.10 -11.60
N GLN A 322 9.35 -29.38 -11.68
CA GLN A 322 10.30 -30.48 -11.49
C GLN A 322 11.34 -30.55 -12.61
N LYS A 323 10.93 -30.47 -13.87
CA LYS A 323 11.84 -30.57 -15.02
C LYS A 323 12.85 -29.42 -15.06
N THR A 324 12.41 -28.20 -14.75
CA THR A 324 13.23 -26.98 -14.90
C THR A 324 14.08 -26.71 -13.66
N TYR A 325 13.53 -26.94 -12.47
CA TYR A 325 14.15 -26.51 -11.22
C TYR A 325 14.48 -27.64 -10.25
N GLY A 326 13.87 -28.83 -10.42
CA GLY A 326 14.12 -30.00 -9.58
C GLY A 326 13.95 -29.67 -8.10
N LYS A 327 14.96 -30.04 -7.30
CA LYS A 327 14.97 -29.83 -5.83
C LYS A 327 14.96 -28.36 -5.37
N LYS A 328 15.20 -27.41 -6.27
CA LYS A 328 15.11 -25.97 -5.94
C LYS A 328 13.70 -25.54 -5.58
N VAL A 329 12.68 -26.23 -6.09
CA VAL A 329 11.28 -25.96 -5.79
C VAL A 329 10.74 -27.02 -4.84
N LYS A 330 10.17 -26.57 -3.71
CA LYS A 330 9.48 -27.44 -2.76
C LYS A 330 7.98 -27.15 -2.75
N PHE A 331 7.16 -28.19 -2.81
CA PHE A 331 5.72 -28.08 -2.64
C PHE A 331 5.37 -28.24 -1.16
N LEU A 332 4.63 -27.28 -0.61
CA LEU A 332 4.17 -27.26 0.78
C LEU A 332 2.68 -26.87 0.83
N ASN A 333 1.95 -27.43 1.79
CA ASN A 333 0.65 -26.90 2.20
C ASN A 333 0.85 -25.85 3.31
N PHE A 334 -0.21 -25.11 3.70
CA PHE A 334 -0.06 -24.02 4.67
C PHE A 334 0.29 -24.51 6.09
N LYS A 335 -0.17 -25.69 6.48
CA LYS A 335 0.24 -26.33 7.74
C LYS A 335 1.75 -26.55 7.79
N GLU A 336 2.33 -27.08 6.72
CA GLU A 336 3.77 -27.29 6.61
C GLU A 336 4.52 -25.95 6.54
N CYS A 337 4.01 -24.95 5.83
CA CYS A 337 4.61 -23.60 5.84
C CYS A 337 4.70 -23.03 7.25
N ALA A 338 3.61 -23.08 8.03
CA ALA A 338 3.60 -22.63 9.42
C ALA A 338 4.58 -23.42 10.30
N GLU A 339 4.68 -24.74 10.10
CA GLU A 339 5.63 -25.59 10.82
C GLU A 339 7.09 -25.22 10.52
N GLN A 340 7.45 -25.01 9.25
CA GLN A 340 8.81 -24.62 8.87
C GLN A 340 9.18 -23.22 9.38
N LEU A 341 8.26 -22.24 9.28
CA LEU A 341 8.43 -20.91 9.87
C LEU A 341 8.71 -21.01 11.37
N ASN A 342 7.84 -21.69 12.12
CA ASN A 342 7.99 -21.79 13.56
C ASN A 342 9.29 -22.52 13.96
N LYS A 343 9.59 -23.63 13.28
CA LYS A 343 10.77 -24.46 13.58
C LYS A 343 12.07 -23.77 13.19
N ASN A 344 12.22 -23.40 11.92
CA ASN A 344 13.53 -23.00 11.39
C ASN A 344 13.77 -21.50 11.44
N LEU A 345 12.74 -20.66 11.26
CA LEU A 345 12.85 -19.20 11.33
C LEU A 345 12.70 -18.70 12.78
N LEU A 346 11.76 -19.27 13.53
CA LEU A 346 11.43 -18.81 14.89
C LEU A 346 11.99 -19.70 16.02
N LYS A 347 12.83 -20.70 15.71
CA LYS A 347 13.46 -21.59 16.70
C LYS A 347 12.47 -22.23 17.68
N ASP A 348 11.48 -22.90 17.11
CA ASP A 348 10.35 -23.53 17.81
C ASP A 348 9.47 -22.54 18.59
N SER A 349 9.56 -21.25 18.26
CA SER A 349 8.64 -20.20 18.76
C SER A 349 7.57 -19.91 17.69
N SER A 350 6.64 -19.02 17.99
CA SER A 350 5.61 -18.56 17.05
C SER A 350 5.37 -17.06 17.26
N LEU A 351 4.76 -16.39 16.27
CA LEU A 351 4.25 -15.02 16.43
C LEU A 351 3.21 -14.94 17.56
N ARG A 352 2.51 -16.05 17.80
CA ARG A 352 1.45 -16.15 18.80
C ARG A 352 1.79 -17.09 19.93
N ASP A 353 1.40 -16.73 21.15
CA ASP A 353 1.48 -17.60 22.31
C ASP A 353 0.38 -18.70 22.28
N ALA A 354 0.35 -19.56 23.28
CA ALA A 354 -0.63 -20.64 23.39
C ALA A 354 -2.09 -20.17 23.47
N LYS A 355 -2.34 -18.89 23.78
CA LYS A 355 -3.66 -18.25 23.84
C LYS A 355 -3.98 -17.39 22.61
N GLY A 356 -3.10 -17.41 21.61
CA GLY A 356 -3.25 -16.64 20.38
C GLY A 356 -2.84 -15.16 20.49
N GLN A 357 -2.22 -14.76 21.59
CA GLN A 357 -1.76 -13.38 21.84
C GLN A 357 -0.34 -13.14 21.33
N ASP A 358 0.10 -11.88 21.27
CA ASP A 358 1.45 -11.50 20.83
C ASP A 358 2.54 -12.16 21.68
N ALA A 359 3.32 -13.05 21.07
CA ALA A 359 4.46 -13.71 21.71
C ALA A 359 5.70 -12.80 21.84
N GLY A 360 5.64 -11.59 21.28
CA GLY A 360 6.76 -10.65 21.22
C GLY A 360 7.76 -10.97 20.13
N VAL A 361 7.48 -11.87 19.18
CA VAL A 361 8.39 -12.03 18.04
C VAL A 361 8.29 -10.81 17.13
N GLN A 362 9.43 -10.31 16.65
CA GLN A 362 9.47 -9.24 15.63
C GLN A 362 10.40 -9.62 14.50
N LEU A 363 9.97 -9.33 13.28
CA LEU A 363 10.82 -9.38 12.09
C LEU A 363 11.20 -7.95 11.73
N MET A 364 12.50 -7.69 11.55
CA MET A 364 13.00 -6.42 11.03
C MET A 364 14.43 -6.61 10.53
N ASP A 365 14.82 -5.83 9.53
CA ASP A 365 16.22 -5.76 9.08
C ASP A 365 17.04 -4.95 10.11
N VAL A 366 17.78 -5.62 11.00
CA VAL A 366 18.46 -4.94 12.11
C VAL A 366 19.79 -4.31 11.69
N ASN A 367 20.42 -4.85 10.64
CA ASN A 367 21.76 -4.46 10.17
C ASN A 367 21.73 -3.69 8.84
N HIS A 368 20.55 -3.50 8.25
CA HIS A 368 20.31 -2.83 6.97
C HIS A 368 20.96 -3.54 5.77
N ASP A 369 20.89 -4.87 5.73
CA ASP A 369 21.43 -5.69 4.62
C ASP A 369 20.39 -6.08 3.56
N GLY A 370 19.12 -5.70 3.75
CA GLY A 370 18.03 -6.00 2.83
C GLY A 370 17.37 -7.36 3.04
N PHE A 371 17.68 -8.07 4.13
CA PHE A 371 17.02 -9.31 4.54
C PHE A 371 16.33 -9.16 5.90
N MET A 372 15.33 -10.00 6.14
CA MET A 372 14.59 -10.01 7.39
C MET A 372 15.37 -10.74 8.49
N ASP A 373 15.65 -10.07 9.59
CA ASP A 373 16.15 -10.67 10.82
C ASP A 373 15.02 -10.91 11.81
N VAL A 374 15.28 -11.72 12.85
CA VAL A 374 14.26 -12.16 13.81
C VAL A 374 14.67 -11.88 15.25
N LEU A 375 13.83 -11.17 15.99
CA LEU A 375 13.94 -10.97 17.44
C LEU A 375 12.97 -11.91 18.13
N ILE A 376 13.47 -12.72 19.08
CA ILE A 376 12.71 -13.76 19.79
C ILE A 376 12.92 -13.59 21.31
N PRO A 377 12.11 -12.76 21.99
CA PRO A 377 12.23 -12.50 23.43
C PRO A 377 12.17 -13.75 24.31
N ALA A 378 11.29 -14.70 23.99
CA ALA A 378 11.16 -15.95 24.75
C ALA A 378 12.45 -16.79 24.75
N LYS A 379 13.32 -16.60 23.75
CA LYS A 379 14.64 -17.25 23.64
C LYS A 379 15.80 -16.31 23.98
N LYS A 380 15.52 -15.04 24.32
CA LYS A 380 16.52 -13.96 24.49
C LYS A 380 17.50 -13.90 23.31
N MET A 381 16.97 -14.02 22.09
CA MET A 381 17.77 -14.22 20.89
C MET A 381 17.39 -13.24 19.78
N THR A 382 18.40 -12.71 19.09
CA THR A 382 18.25 -12.12 17.77
C THR A 382 18.97 -13.02 16.76
N ARG A 383 18.32 -13.29 15.63
CA ARG A 383 18.85 -14.11 14.54
C ARG A 383 19.02 -13.22 13.33
N ILE A 384 20.25 -13.13 12.83
CA ILE A 384 20.65 -12.30 11.70
C ILE A 384 20.91 -13.22 10.52
N TRP A 385 20.34 -12.93 9.36
CA TRP A 385 20.57 -13.74 8.17
C TRP A 385 21.83 -13.32 7.43
N GLU A 386 22.75 -14.25 7.18
CA GLU A 386 23.94 -14.00 6.36
C GLU A 386 23.74 -14.63 4.97
N ASP A 387 23.21 -13.86 4.03
CA ASP A 387 22.73 -14.34 2.72
C ASP A 387 23.77 -15.12 1.90
N LYS A 388 25.01 -14.61 1.83
CA LYS A 388 26.12 -15.25 1.09
C LYS A 388 26.52 -16.60 1.70
N ALA A 389 26.40 -16.74 3.01
CA ALA A 389 26.71 -17.96 3.72
C ALA A 389 25.50 -18.91 3.81
N GLY A 390 24.28 -18.38 3.67
CA GLY A 390 23.03 -19.13 3.79
C GLY A 390 22.79 -19.64 5.21
N VAL A 391 23.24 -18.90 6.24
CA VAL A 391 23.16 -19.30 7.64
C VAL A 391 22.60 -18.19 8.52
N TRP A 392 22.07 -18.60 9.67
CA TRP A 392 21.65 -17.69 10.73
C TRP A 392 22.79 -17.48 11.73
N LYS A 393 23.14 -16.23 11.98
CA LYS A 393 24.00 -15.82 13.10
C LYS A 393 23.13 -15.40 14.28
N GLU A 394 23.44 -15.92 15.45
CA GLU A 394 22.63 -15.68 16.66
C GLU A 394 23.38 -14.78 17.64
N THR A 395 22.67 -13.85 18.26
CA THR A 395 23.19 -12.93 19.27
C THR A 395 22.17 -12.69 20.38
N LEU A 396 22.62 -12.18 21.52
CA LEU A 396 21.77 -11.97 22.69
C LEU A 396 20.75 -10.84 22.43
N LEU A 397 19.47 -11.11 22.70
CA LEU A 397 18.43 -10.10 22.83
C LEU A 397 18.20 -9.81 24.32
N ALA A 398 18.58 -8.62 24.77
CA ALA A 398 18.58 -8.24 26.18
C ALA A 398 17.32 -7.49 26.64
N PHE A 399 16.33 -7.34 25.76
CA PHE A 399 15.08 -6.63 26.02
C PHE A 399 13.87 -7.38 25.47
N ASP A 400 12.69 -6.99 25.92
CA ASP A 400 11.43 -7.46 25.37
C ASP A 400 10.98 -6.50 24.27
N THR A 401 10.56 -7.03 23.12
CA THR A 401 10.12 -6.18 22.01
C THR A 401 8.64 -5.79 22.11
N ARG A 402 7.92 -6.25 23.14
CA ARG A 402 6.54 -5.80 23.37
C ARG A 402 6.60 -4.40 23.96
N GLN A 403 5.69 -3.52 23.51
CA GLN A 403 5.62 -2.13 23.98
C GLN A 403 6.93 -1.35 23.75
N SER A 404 7.50 -1.50 22.56
CA SER A 404 8.67 -0.75 22.11
C SER A 404 8.38 -0.03 20.80
N THR A 405 9.08 1.07 20.53
CA THR A 405 9.13 1.69 19.20
C THR A 405 10.50 1.47 18.58
N ALA A 406 10.56 1.37 17.25
CA ALA A 406 11.80 1.15 16.52
C ALA A 406 12.03 2.24 15.47
N GLY A 407 13.30 2.55 15.21
CA GLY A 407 13.73 3.53 14.22
C GLY A 407 15.23 3.44 13.99
N VAL A 408 15.82 4.42 13.31
CA VAL A 408 17.26 4.48 13.07
C VAL A 408 17.83 5.71 13.75
N LEU A 409 18.69 5.55 14.77
CA LEU A 409 19.29 6.67 15.49
C LEU A 409 20.73 6.98 15.05
N HIS A 410 21.26 6.25 14.07
CA HIS A 410 22.68 6.34 13.72
C HIS A 410 22.90 6.21 12.22
N LYS A 411 23.88 6.95 11.69
CA LYS A 411 24.22 6.94 10.24
C LYS A 411 24.75 5.62 9.71
N HIS A 412 25.16 4.69 10.58
CA HIS A 412 25.48 3.33 10.18
C HIS A 412 24.22 2.47 9.94
N ASN A 413 23.01 3.05 10.03
CA ASN A 413 21.71 2.49 9.68
C ASN A 413 21.27 1.25 10.47
N GLY A 414 21.95 0.94 11.58
CA GLY A 414 21.54 -0.11 12.51
C GLY A 414 20.21 0.24 13.17
N ALA A 415 19.36 -0.76 13.36
CA ALA A 415 18.08 -0.58 14.03
C ALA A 415 18.28 -0.15 15.48
N SER A 416 17.44 0.78 15.94
CA SER A 416 17.34 1.20 17.33
C SER A 416 15.95 0.90 17.85
N VAL A 417 15.87 0.35 19.06
CA VAL A 417 14.62 0.05 19.76
C VAL A 417 14.59 0.81 21.08
N ILE A 418 13.46 1.46 21.36
CA ILE A 418 13.20 2.15 22.62
C ILE A 418 12.08 1.42 23.35
N GLU A 419 12.41 0.85 24.52
CA GLU A 419 11.43 0.23 25.41
C GLU A 419 10.58 1.29 26.12
N LEU A 420 9.39 0.89 26.61
CA LEU A 420 8.54 1.75 27.46
C LEU A 420 9.28 2.28 28.71
N SER A 421 10.29 1.55 29.21
CA SER A 421 11.14 1.99 30.33
C SER A 421 12.07 3.17 29.99
N GLY A 422 12.15 3.53 28.70
CA GLY A 422 13.06 4.51 28.12
C GLY A 422 14.45 3.96 27.80
N ALA A 423 14.71 2.66 28.00
CA ALA A 423 15.96 2.05 27.59
C ALA A 423 16.08 2.04 26.05
N ILE A 424 17.22 2.51 25.55
CA ILE A 424 17.52 2.56 24.11
C ILE A 424 18.53 1.47 23.80
N TRP A 425 18.20 0.62 22.83
CA TRP A 425 19.05 -0.44 22.30
C TRP A 425 19.35 -0.17 20.84
N THR A 426 20.62 -0.08 20.47
CA THR A 426 21.03 0.05 19.06
C THR A 426 21.77 -1.20 18.64
N PHE A 427 21.44 -1.71 17.45
CA PHE A 427 22.14 -2.81 16.84
C PHE A 427 23.42 -2.31 16.17
N GLU A 428 24.58 -2.71 16.70
CA GLU A 428 25.88 -2.35 16.17
C GLU A 428 26.89 -3.48 16.38
N ASN A 429 27.82 -3.66 15.43
CA ASN A 429 28.89 -4.65 15.51
C ASN A 429 28.38 -6.09 15.82
N GLY A 430 27.21 -6.46 15.29
CA GLY A 430 26.63 -7.80 15.45
C GLY A 430 25.90 -8.07 16.76
N GLY A 431 25.55 -7.03 17.53
CA GLY A 431 24.75 -7.19 18.75
C GLY A 431 24.06 -5.91 19.22
N TRP A 432 23.16 -6.07 20.19
CA TRP A 432 22.45 -4.96 20.80
C TRP A 432 23.29 -4.27 21.87
N LYS A 433 23.40 -2.95 21.79
CA LYS A 433 24.11 -2.10 22.75
C LYS A 433 23.14 -1.12 23.39
N GLN A 434 23.09 -1.14 24.71
CA GLN A 434 22.25 -0.22 25.47
C GLN A 434 22.92 1.14 25.61
N THR A 435 22.16 2.20 25.44
CA THR A 435 22.59 3.56 25.80
C THR A 435 22.05 3.93 27.18
N SER A 436 22.86 4.60 28.00
CA SER A 436 22.48 5.05 29.36
C SER A 436 21.50 6.22 29.36
N VAL A 437 21.36 6.91 28.23
CA VAL A 437 20.49 8.08 28.06
C VAL A 437 19.11 7.66 27.62
N LYS A 438 18.09 8.17 28.32
CA LYS A 438 16.68 7.92 28.04
C LYS A 438 16.08 9.04 27.20
N PRO A 439 15.07 8.75 26.37
CA PRO A 439 14.30 9.80 25.71
C PRO A 439 13.54 10.64 26.75
N PRO A 440 13.28 11.92 26.45
CA PRO A 440 12.43 12.77 27.26
C PRO A 440 11.02 12.18 27.45
N ALA A 441 10.36 12.50 28.56
CA ALA A 441 9.03 12.01 28.93
C ALA A 441 8.91 10.49 29.19
N ASN A 442 9.96 9.86 29.71
CA ASN A 442 9.95 8.46 30.19
C ASN A 442 9.39 7.46 29.15
N GLY A 443 9.82 7.55 27.89
CA GLY A 443 9.47 6.57 26.85
C GLY A 443 8.09 6.73 26.22
N LYS A 444 7.33 7.80 26.53
CA LYS A 444 6.06 8.11 25.84
C LYS A 444 6.34 8.90 24.56
N GLY A 445 6.45 8.21 23.43
CA GLY A 445 6.70 8.80 22.12
C GLY A 445 6.97 7.75 21.05
N ILE A 446 7.21 8.21 19.82
CA ILE A 446 7.57 7.37 18.68
C ILE A 446 8.85 7.88 18.02
N LEU A 447 9.57 6.98 17.35
CA LEU A 447 10.69 7.35 16.49
C LEU A 447 10.23 7.60 15.07
N ARG A 448 10.61 8.74 14.51
CA ARG A 448 10.41 9.06 13.09
C ARG A 448 11.40 10.12 12.65
N ASP A 449 12.05 9.89 11.52
CA ASP A 449 12.83 10.91 10.81
C ASP A 449 11.86 11.82 10.07
N ILE A 450 11.72 13.06 10.55
CA ILE A 450 10.76 14.04 10.02
C ILE A 450 11.42 15.06 9.11
N ASN A 451 12.75 15.13 9.09
CA ASN A 451 13.51 16.11 8.31
C ASN A 451 14.37 15.47 7.21
N ASN A 452 14.30 14.15 7.06
CA ASN A 452 15.01 13.33 6.09
C ASN A 452 16.55 13.43 6.21
N ASP A 453 17.09 13.62 7.43
CA ASP A 453 18.54 13.68 7.66
C ASP A 453 19.18 12.28 7.88
N GLY A 454 18.37 11.23 7.90
CA GLY A 454 18.79 9.84 8.10
C GLY A 454 18.90 9.44 9.57
N ILE A 455 18.42 10.28 10.51
CA ILE A 455 18.35 9.99 11.94
C ILE A 455 16.94 10.29 12.43
N ALA A 456 16.29 9.31 13.04
CA ALA A 456 14.96 9.49 13.58
C ALA A 456 14.95 10.46 14.78
N GLU A 457 14.02 11.41 14.76
CA GLU A 457 13.65 12.20 15.92
C GLU A 457 12.78 11.42 16.91
N TRP A 458 12.83 11.83 18.17
CA TRP A 458 11.87 11.43 19.19
C TRP A 458 10.67 12.39 19.18
N LEU A 459 9.53 11.90 18.72
CA LEU A 459 8.27 12.61 18.76
C LEU A 459 7.58 12.26 20.08
N GLY A 460 7.68 13.16 21.07
CA GLY A 460 6.95 13.09 22.34
C GLY A 460 6.18 14.38 22.59
N ALA A 461 6.05 14.79 23.86
CA ALA A 461 5.45 16.10 24.20
C ALA A 461 6.18 17.30 23.57
N ARG A 462 7.47 17.13 23.25
CA ARG A 462 8.26 17.99 22.37
C ARG A 462 9.09 17.10 21.45
N ILE A 463 9.43 17.60 20.27
CA ILE A 463 10.29 16.88 19.34
C ILE A 463 11.74 17.07 19.75
N HIS A 464 12.50 15.98 19.78
CA HIS A 464 13.93 16.02 20.08
C HIS A 464 14.74 15.31 19.00
N ARG A 465 15.85 15.91 18.60
CA ARG A 465 16.84 15.27 17.76
C ARG A 465 17.82 14.47 18.61
N TRP A 466 18.21 13.30 18.11
CA TRP A 466 19.29 12.52 18.69
C TRP A 466 20.66 13.02 18.19
N ASP A 467 21.55 13.33 19.11
CA ASP A 467 22.98 13.57 18.82
C ASP A 467 23.75 12.30 19.18
N SER A 468 24.10 11.50 18.16
CA SER A 468 24.78 10.22 18.36
C SER A 468 26.20 10.38 18.92
N GLY A 469 26.89 11.47 18.61
CA GLY A 469 28.26 11.74 19.09
C GLY A 469 28.27 12.15 20.56
N GLY A 470 27.32 13.01 20.94
CA GLY A 470 27.12 13.42 22.33
C GLY A 470 26.25 12.49 23.18
N LYS A 471 25.65 11.46 22.56
CA LYS A 471 24.64 10.54 23.15
C LYS A 471 23.54 11.29 23.90
N ARG A 472 22.96 12.33 23.31
CA ARG A 472 21.99 13.20 23.99
C ARG A 472 20.81 13.57 23.10
N TRP A 473 19.67 13.80 23.73
CA TRP A 473 18.48 14.36 23.10
C TRP A 473 18.51 15.88 23.21
N THR A 474 18.35 16.58 22.08
CA THR A 474 18.27 18.04 22.04
C THR A 474 16.89 18.46 21.54
N PRO A 475 16.16 19.33 22.25
CA PRO A 475 14.85 19.79 21.80
C PRO A 475 14.98 20.57 20.48
N LEU A 476 14.05 20.32 19.56
CA LEU A 476 13.90 21.12 18.35
C LEU A 476 12.84 22.22 18.60
N ALA A 477 12.95 23.31 17.83
CA ALA A 477 11.91 24.35 17.79
C ALA A 477 10.64 23.92 17.00
N LEU A 478 10.55 22.62 16.66
CA LEU A 478 9.44 21.99 15.98
C LEU A 478 8.58 21.24 17.01
N ALA A 479 7.28 21.17 16.75
CA ALA A 479 6.34 20.44 17.58
C ALA A 479 5.31 19.72 16.70
N THR A 480 4.79 18.61 17.20
CA THR A 480 3.54 18.06 16.71
C THR A 480 2.42 19.07 17.01
N PRO A 481 1.41 19.24 16.14
CA PRO A 481 0.28 20.11 16.43
C PRO A 481 -0.36 19.77 17.80
N ASP A 482 -0.72 20.80 18.58
CA ASP A 482 -1.14 20.66 19.99
C ASP A 482 -2.40 19.80 20.16
N ASP A 483 -3.21 19.69 19.11
CA ASP A 483 -4.45 18.94 19.04
C ASP A 483 -4.27 17.49 18.57
N ILE A 484 -3.03 17.04 18.36
CA ILE A 484 -2.69 15.70 17.89
C ILE A 484 -2.08 14.87 19.01
N SER A 485 -2.68 13.70 19.23
CA SER A 485 -2.09 12.65 20.06
C SER A 485 -1.41 11.61 19.18
N LEU A 486 -0.12 11.34 19.45
CA LEU A 486 0.65 10.30 18.76
C LEU A 486 0.12 8.88 19.00
N SER A 487 -0.72 8.68 20.03
CA SER A 487 -1.41 7.43 20.31
C SER A 487 -2.80 7.33 19.67
N ASP A 488 -3.26 8.37 18.96
CA ASP A 488 -4.57 8.35 18.32
C ASP A 488 -4.57 7.33 17.16
N PRO A 489 -5.42 6.28 17.19
CA PRO A 489 -5.47 5.27 16.13
C PRO A 489 -5.93 5.83 14.77
N SER A 490 -6.45 7.06 14.71
CA SER A 490 -6.78 7.77 13.46
C SER A 490 -5.63 8.55 12.84
N LEU A 491 -4.52 8.73 13.57
CA LEU A 491 -3.36 9.46 13.08
C LEU A 491 -2.63 8.64 12.01
N ARG A 492 -2.32 9.27 10.89
CA ARG A 492 -1.45 8.72 9.84
C ARG A 492 -0.44 9.76 9.42
N PHE A 493 0.76 9.29 9.15
CA PHE A 493 1.83 10.06 8.55
C PHE A 493 2.01 9.56 7.12
N ILE A 494 1.90 10.48 6.18
CA ILE A 494 1.74 10.17 4.76
C ILE A 494 2.21 11.36 3.94
N ASP A 495 3.03 11.15 2.92
CA ASP A 495 3.41 12.19 1.95
C ASP A 495 2.23 12.42 0.99
N LEU A 496 1.30 13.31 1.37
CA LEU A 496 0.14 13.67 0.55
C LEU A 496 0.54 14.60 -0.59
N SER A 497 1.46 15.53 -0.32
CA SER A 497 1.91 16.56 -1.25
C SER A 497 2.85 16.02 -2.34
N GLY A 498 3.54 14.91 -2.08
CA GLY A 498 4.57 14.32 -2.92
C GLY A 498 5.96 14.94 -2.74
N ASP A 499 6.14 15.85 -1.78
CA ASP A 499 7.39 16.58 -1.56
C ASP A 499 8.47 15.74 -0.86
N GLY A 500 8.11 14.59 -0.30
CA GLY A 500 9.01 13.66 0.36
C GLY A 500 9.06 13.75 1.87
N PHE A 501 8.29 14.64 2.47
CA PHE A 501 8.13 14.71 3.91
C PHE A 501 6.77 14.12 4.29
N ASP A 502 6.70 13.52 5.48
CA ASP A 502 5.44 12.95 5.94
C ASP A 502 4.51 14.07 6.44
N ASP A 503 3.38 14.23 5.78
CA ASP A 503 2.26 15.04 6.25
C ASP A 503 1.47 14.28 7.31
N ILE A 504 0.65 15.00 8.08
CA ILE A 504 -0.25 14.40 9.07
C ILE A 504 -1.68 14.42 8.56
N VAL A 505 -2.34 13.26 8.62
CA VAL A 505 -3.79 13.11 8.48
C VAL A 505 -4.38 12.53 9.75
N ILE A 506 -5.44 13.15 10.24
CA ILE A 506 -6.25 12.63 11.35
C ILE A 506 -7.73 12.61 10.93
N SER A 507 -8.46 11.54 11.25
CA SER A 507 -9.89 11.44 10.94
C SER A 507 -10.58 10.41 11.83
N ASN A 508 -11.35 10.88 12.81
CA ASN A 508 -12.04 10.06 13.81
C ASN A 508 -13.53 10.43 13.96
N GLU A 509 -14.23 9.83 14.91
CA GLU A 509 -15.66 10.04 15.15
C GLU A 509 -16.03 11.47 15.58
N LYS A 510 -15.04 12.32 15.89
CA LYS A 510 -15.25 13.70 16.36
C LYS A 510 -14.79 14.74 15.34
N ARG A 511 -13.64 14.53 14.70
CA ARG A 511 -12.98 15.52 13.84
C ARG A 511 -12.17 14.89 12.72
N TRP A 512 -11.66 15.74 11.83
CA TRP A 512 -10.63 15.41 10.84
C TRP A 512 -9.70 16.59 10.62
N GLY A 513 -8.50 16.34 10.09
CA GLY A 513 -7.49 17.36 9.84
C GLY A 513 -6.38 16.87 8.89
N ILE A 514 -5.82 17.80 8.13
CA ILE A 514 -4.65 17.62 7.25
C ILE A 514 -3.65 18.72 7.60
N TYR A 515 -2.42 18.31 7.90
CA TYR A 515 -1.30 19.20 8.21
C TYR A 515 -0.15 18.86 7.29
N LEU A 516 0.25 19.79 6.44
CA LEU A 516 1.36 19.57 5.52
C LEU A 516 2.68 19.91 6.20
N TRP A 517 3.71 19.12 5.92
CA TRP A 517 5.06 19.47 6.33
C TRP A 517 5.60 20.60 5.46
N GLU A 518 5.95 21.71 6.08
CA GLU A 518 6.50 22.87 5.38
C GLU A 518 7.94 23.11 5.84
N THR A 519 8.81 23.53 4.90
CA THR A 519 10.22 23.82 5.17
C THR A 519 10.51 25.32 5.24
N ARG A 520 9.59 26.15 4.73
CA ARG A 520 9.75 27.60 4.62
C ARG A 520 8.61 28.34 5.30
N VAL A 521 8.83 29.59 5.64
CA VAL A 521 7.73 30.45 6.09
C VAL A 521 6.92 30.88 4.86
N ASN A 522 5.60 30.69 4.89
CA ASN A 522 4.67 31.27 3.92
C ASN A 522 3.66 32.16 4.66
N PRO A 523 3.98 33.46 4.83
CA PRO A 523 3.16 34.37 5.62
C PRO A 523 1.73 34.52 5.06
N GLY A 524 1.57 34.43 3.73
CA GLY A 524 0.28 34.57 3.07
C GLY A 524 -0.72 33.46 3.41
N LEU A 525 -0.23 32.28 3.80
CA LEU A 525 -1.05 31.15 4.24
C LEU A 525 -0.93 30.89 5.75
N GLY A 526 -0.11 31.68 6.47
CA GLY A 526 0.21 31.44 7.87
C GLY A 526 1.04 30.18 8.13
N TRP A 527 1.65 29.60 7.09
CA TRP A 527 2.45 28.37 7.23
C TRP A 527 3.85 28.69 7.74
N LYS A 528 4.34 27.79 8.59
CA LYS A 528 5.65 27.87 9.25
C LYS A 528 6.36 26.52 9.12
N PRO A 529 7.70 26.49 9.27
CA PRO A 529 8.43 25.23 9.28
C PRO A 529 7.85 24.20 10.26
N GLY A 530 7.74 22.95 9.80
CA GLY A 530 7.03 21.86 10.48
C GLY A 530 5.61 21.65 9.95
N TRP A 531 4.77 20.93 10.71
CA TRP A 531 3.39 20.66 10.29
C TRP A 531 2.51 21.91 10.40
N SER A 532 2.11 22.43 9.25
CA SER A 532 1.16 23.56 9.13
C SER A 532 -0.23 23.04 8.81
N LEU A 533 -1.22 23.47 9.59
CA LEU A 533 -2.63 23.12 9.36
C LEU A 533 -3.09 23.67 8.00
N VAL A 534 -3.60 22.78 7.15
CA VAL A 534 -4.16 23.15 5.83
C VAL A 534 -5.67 23.05 5.84
N ARG A 535 -6.23 22.05 6.52
CA ARG A 535 -7.67 21.84 6.56
C ARG A 535 -8.07 21.06 7.79
N GLU A 536 -9.18 21.43 8.40
CA GLU A 536 -9.80 20.68 9.48
C GLU A 536 -11.32 20.85 9.47
N GLY A 537 -11.99 20.00 10.22
CA GLY A 537 -13.43 20.10 10.42
C GLY A 537 -13.93 19.11 11.46
N LYS A 538 -15.24 19.17 11.70
CA LYS A 538 -15.95 18.27 12.62
C LYS A 538 -16.53 17.09 11.84
N ARG A 539 -16.79 16.00 12.56
CA ARG A 539 -17.53 14.87 12.00
C ARG A 539 -18.95 15.34 11.63
N GLY A 540 -19.39 15.03 10.41
CA GLY A 540 -20.68 15.44 9.86
C GLY A 540 -20.60 16.57 8.84
N ASP A 541 -19.46 17.27 8.74
CA ASP A 541 -19.23 18.25 7.68
C ASP A 541 -19.34 17.58 6.30
N LYS A 542 -19.95 18.26 5.32
CA LYS A 542 -20.10 17.75 3.94
C LYS A 542 -18.76 17.36 3.30
N SER A 543 -17.70 18.00 3.74
CA SER A 543 -16.36 17.86 3.21
C SER A 543 -15.48 16.92 4.07
N ALA A 544 -16.06 16.30 5.11
CA ALA A 544 -15.32 15.46 6.05
C ALA A 544 -14.61 14.31 5.34
N LEU A 545 -13.36 14.07 5.75
CA LEU A 545 -12.61 12.92 5.28
C LEU A 545 -13.29 11.63 5.74
N PRO A 546 -13.22 10.54 4.97
CA PRO A 546 -13.57 9.21 5.48
C PRO A 546 -12.87 8.95 6.81
N MET A 547 -13.58 8.35 7.77
CA MET A 547 -13.00 8.02 9.08
C MET A 547 -11.83 7.05 8.89
N ILE A 548 -10.73 7.31 9.58
CA ILE A 548 -9.63 6.35 9.75
C ILE A 548 -9.91 5.53 11.01
N SER A 549 -10.35 6.19 12.08
CA SER A 549 -10.83 5.54 13.31
C SER A 549 -12.32 5.82 13.56
N ARG A 550 -13.02 4.86 14.15
CA ARG A 550 -14.39 5.02 14.69
C ARG A 550 -14.41 5.21 16.21
N GLY A 551 -13.25 5.17 16.86
CA GLY A 551 -13.13 5.18 18.31
C GLY A 551 -13.66 3.92 18.99
N GLY A 552 -13.73 3.94 20.31
CA GLY A 552 -14.24 2.81 21.10
C GLY A 552 -13.35 1.57 21.11
N LYS A 553 -13.94 0.40 21.36
CA LYS A 553 -13.22 -0.89 21.50
C LYS A 553 -12.74 -1.49 20.18
N GLN A 554 -13.32 -1.06 19.07
CA GLN A 554 -13.05 -1.52 17.70
C GLN A 554 -12.82 -0.29 16.81
N PRO A 555 -11.69 0.41 17.04
CA PRO A 555 -11.45 1.71 16.45
C PRO A 555 -11.15 1.64 14.95
N ASN A 556 -10.67 0.54 14.40
CA ASN A 556 -10.21 0.50 13.01
C ASN A 556 -11.40 0.65 12.04
N ASN A 557 -11.38 1.64 11.15
CA ASN A 557 -12.44 1.85 10.17
C ASN A 557 -12.19 1.16 8.82
N GLY A 558 -11.11 0.39 8.70
CA GLY A 558 -10.68 -0.24 7.45
C GLY A 558 -10.08 0.75 6.46
N ALA A 559 -9.37 1.76 6.96
CA ALA A 559 -8.75 2.80 6.15
C ALA A 559 -7.25 2.53 5.91
N TRP A 560 -6.77 2.77 4.69
CA TRP A 560 -5.35 2.71 4.34
C TRP A 560 -5.00 3.62 3.16
N PHE A 561 -3.70 3.85 2.95
CA PHE A 561 -3.17 4.72 1.90
C PHE A 561 -2.44 3.88 0.86
N HIS A 562 -2.89 3.95 -0.39
CA HIS A 562 -2.37 3.12 -1.47
C HIS A 562 -2.66 3.77 -2.83
N SER A 563 -1.72 3.70 -3.77
CA SER A 563 -1.86 4.25 -5.13
C SER A 563 -2.29 5.73 -5.17
N GLY A 564 -1.77 6.56 -4.27
CA GLY A 564 -2.11 7.99 -4.21
C GLY A 564 -3.55 8.28 -3.77
N HIS A 565 -4.18 7.36 -3.03
CA HIS A 565 -5.53 7.50 -2.51
C HIS A 565 -5.61 7.04 -1.04
N LEU A 566 -6.50 7.68 -0.29
CA LEU A 566 -7.08 7.13 0.93
C LEU A 566 -8.22 6.20 0.52
N TRP A 567 -8.15 4.94 0.93
CA TRP A 567 -9.18 3.92 0.75
C TRP A 567 -9.87 3.62 2.07
N VAL A 568 -11.16 3.28 2.00
CA VAL A 568 -11.90 2.69 3.12
C VAL A 568 -12.70 1.50 2.62
N GLN A 569 -12.55 0.37 3.31
CA GLN A 569 -13.37 -0.81 3.14
C GLN A 569 -13.80 -1.33 4.51
N ASN A 570 -15.11 -1.35 4.74
CA ASN A 570 -15.73 -1.84 5.96
C ASN A 570 -17.18 -2.30 5.72
N GLU A 571 -17.90 -2.63 6.78
CA GLU A 571 -19.25 -3.20 6.73
C GLU A 571 -20.30 -2.30 6.07
N ASP A 572 -20.01 -1.00 5.96
CA ASP A 572 -20.89 0.01 5.36
C ASP A 572 -20.54 0.25 3.89
N THR A 573 -19.38 -0.17 3.39
CA THR A 573 -18.90 0.18 2.03
C THR A 573 -19.37 -0.74 0.91
N ALA A 574 -19.95 -1.90 1.23
CA ALA A 574 -20.28 -2.93 0.25
C ALA A 574 -21.28 -2.50 -0.85
N HIS A 575 -22.03 -1.41 -0.63
CA HIS A 575 -22.96 -0.83 -1.61
C HIS A 575 -22.31 0.18 -2.57
N LEU A 576 -21.06 0.58 -2.30
CA LEU A 576 -20.31 1.52 -3.12
C LEU A 576 -19.68 0.84 -4.34
N PRO A 577 -19.38 1.60 -5.41
CA PRO A 577 -18.62 1.09 -6.55
C PRO A 577 -17.29 0.46 -6.12
N ASP A 578 -16.97 -0.71 -6.66
CA ASP A 578 -15.79 -1.50 -6.30
C ASP A 578 -15.67 -1.83 -4.79
N VAL A 579 -16.79 -1.77 -4.06
CA VAL A 579 -16.96 -2.04 -2.63
C VAL A 579 -16.10 -1.19 -1.68
N VAL A 580 -15.69 0.01 -2.11
CA VAL A 580 -14.78 0.90 -1.36
C VAL A 580 -15.20 2.37 -1.45
N ASP A 581 -14.89 3.14 -0.41
CA ASP A 581 -14.72 4.61 -0.54
C ASP A 581 -13.26 4.90 -0.90
N ARG A 582 -13.04 5.89 -1.75
CA ARG A 582 -11.71 6.32 -2.21
C ARG A 582 -11.65 7.83 -2.38
N ARG A 583 -10.57 8.43 -1.89
CA ARG A 583 -10.26 9.85 -2.07
C ARG A 583 -8.83 9.96 -2.58
N SER A 584 -8.63 10.52 -3.77
CA SER A 584 -7.28 10.77 -4.27
C SER A 584 -6.59 11.84 -3.41
N PHE A 585 -5.27 11.82 -3.34
CA PHE A 585 -4.53 12.86 -2.60
C PHE A 585 -4.84 14.25 -3.16
N LYS A 586 -5.01 14.36 -4.48
CA LYS A 586 -5.50 15.58 -5.12
C LYS A 586 -6.84 16.05 -4.55
N GLN A 587 -7.81 15.16 -4.35
CA GLN A 587 -9.09 15.54 -3.73
C GLN A 587 -8.95 15.93 -2.25
N LEU A 588 -8.02 15.31 -1.53
CA LEU A 588 -7.75 15.66 -0.13
C LEU A 588 -7.12 17.05 -0.02
N LEU A 589 -6.25 17.39 -0.97
CA LEU A 589 -5.53 18.66 -1.09
C LEU A 589 -6.27 19.72 -1.93
N ASP A 590 -7.47 19.43 -2.43
CA ASP A 590 -8.30 20.41 -3.12
C ASP A 590 -9.06 21.24 -2.07
N PHE A 591 -8.34 22.19 -1.46
CA PHE A 591 -8.90 23.13 -0.49
C PHE A 591 -9.56 24.34 -1.15
N GLY A 592 -9.89 24.26 -2.45
CA GLY A 592 -10.61 25.30 -3.18
C GLY A 592 -9.95 26.64 -3.03
N GLY A 593 -8.74 26.77 -3.63
CA GLY A 593 -7.80 27.90 -3.49
C GLY A 593 -8.46 29.28 -3.42
N PRO A 594 -7.75 30.31 -2.90
CA PRO A 594 -8.35 31.60 -2.57
C PRO A 594 -9.28 32.06 -3.69
N LYS A 595 -10.55 32.34 -3.34
CA LYS A 595 -11.53 32.80 -4.32
C LYS A 595 -10.93 33.94 -5.14
N ALA A 596 -11.26 33.98 -6.42
CA ALA A 596 -10.92 35.11 -7.27
C ALA A 596 -11.32 36.41 -6.54
N LYS A 597 -10.39 37.35 -6.48
CA LYS A 597 -10.59 38.68 -5.90
C LYS A 597 -11.13 39.59 -6.99
N GLU A 598 -11.94 40.57 -6.63
CA GLU A 598 -12.25 41.66 -7.55
C GLU A 598 -10.94 42.40 -7.94
N PRO A 599 -10.84 43.00 -9.15
CA PRO A 599 -9.59 43.58 -9.64
C PRO A 599 -8.88 44.51 -8.65
N GLU A 600 -9.62 45.40 -7.97
CA GLU A 600 -9.03 46.31 -6.97
C GLU A 600 -8.64 45.63 -5.65
N GLU A 601 -9.31 44.56 -5.27
CA GLU A 601 -8.89 43.75 -4.13
C GLU A 601 -7.60 42.99 -4.43
N SER A 602 -7.44 42.50 -5.66
CA SER A 602 -6.20 41.89 -6.15
C SER A 602 -5.05 42.91 -6.15
N ARG A 603 -5.29 44.12 -6.68
CA ARG A 603 -4.28 45.20 -6.70
C ARG A 603 -3.73 45.54 -5.32
N ARG A 604 -4.58 45.54 -4.28
CA ARG A 604 -4.17 45.81 -2.88
C ARG A 604 -3.27 44.72 -2.28
N CYS A 605 -3.20 43.55 -2.91
CA CYS A 605 -2.38 42.44 -2.45
C CYS A 605 -0.94 42.49 -3.00
N PHE A 606 -0.65 43.36 -3.99
CA PHE A 606 0.71 43.52 -4.52
C PHE A 606 1.59 44.29 -3.54
N GLN A 607 2.80 43.78 -3.33
CA GLN A 607 3.88 44.49 -2.67
C GLN A 607 4.92 44.88 -3.72
N VAL A 608 5.23 46.17 -3.80
CA VAL A 608 6.20 46.70 -4.74
C VAL A 608 7.34 47.39 -4.01
N ARG A 609 8.48 47.51 -4.69
CA ARG A 609 9.64 48.25 -4.19
C ARG A 609 9.29 49.75 -4.06
N GLU A 610 9.94 50.43 -3.12
CA GLU A 610 9.83 51.87 -2.98
C GLU A 610 10.10 52.60 -4.31
N GLY A 611 9.29 53.60 -4.63
CA GLY A 611 9.30 54.34 -5.90
C GLY A 611 8.45 53.72 -7.02
N PHE A 612 7.86 52.53 -6.81
CA PHE A 612 6.96 51.89 -7.77
C PHE A 612 5.51 51.92 -7.29
N ALA A 613 4.58 51.90 -8.24
CA ALA A 613 3.14 51.76 -8.00
C ALA A 613 2.54 50.73 -8.96
N VAL A 614 1.48 50.05 -8.51
CA VAL A 614 0.65 49.19 -9.36
C VAL A 614 -0.68 49.88 -9.60
N GLN A 615 -1.07 49.99 -10.87
CA GLN A 615 -2.33 50.55 -11.33
C GLN A 615 -3.11 49.49 -12.11
N LEU A 616 -4.43 49.50 -11.94
CA LEU A 616 -5.33 48.67 -12.74
C LEU A 616 -5.59 49.39 -14.07
N VAL A 617 -5.12 48.80 -15.17
CA VAL A 617 -5.25 49.35 -16.54
C VAL A 617 -6.31 48.64 -17.37
N ALA A 618 -6.55 47.35 -17.13
CA ALA A 618 -7.61 46.55 -17.74
C ALA A 618 -7.96 45.34 -16.85
N SER A 619 -9.21 44.89 -16.91
CA SER A 619 -9.70 43.65 -16.30
C SER A 619 -10.80 43.04 -17.17
N GLU A 620 -11.40 41.94 -16.73
CA GLU A 620 -12.64 41.45 -17.31
C GLU A 620 -13.74 42.54 -17.25
N PRO A 621 -14.55 42.70 -18.32
CA PRO A 621 -14.59 41.90 -19.55
C PRO A 621 -13.64 42.33 -20.68
N GLN A 622 -12.87 43.41 -20.52
CA GLN A 622 -12.02 43.96 -21.56
C GLN A 622 -10.87 43.03 -21.96
N VAL A 623 -10.35 42.25 -21.02
CA VAL A 623 -9.29 41.25 -21.25
C VAL A 623 -9.58 39.97 -20.46
N ARG A 624 -9.12 38.82 -20.95
CA ARG A 624 -9.22 37.49 -20.31
C ARG A 624 -7.95 36.69 -20.58
N ASP A 625 -7.39 36.04 -19.56
CA ASP A 625 -6.19 35.19 -19.66
C ASP A 625 -5.05 35.78 -20.53
N PRO A 626 -4.59 37.03 -20.29
CA PRO A 626 -3.55 37.65 -21.09
C PRO A 626 -2.19 36.99 -20.87
N VAL A 627 -1.48 36.71 -21.96
CA VAL A 627 -0.15 36.07 -21.94
C VAL A 627 0.95 36.92 -22.58
N ALA A 628 0.58 37.85 -23.47
CA ALA A 628 1.47 38.85 -24.03
C ALA A 628 0.69 40.12 -24.37
N PHE A 629 1.33 41.28 -24.26
CA PHE A 629 0.76 42.55 -24.69
C PHE A 629 1.85 43.50 -25.20
N ASP A 630 1.45 44.47 -26.03
CA ASP A 630 2.32 45.56 -26.47
C ASP A 630 1.49 46.77 -26.99
N TRP A 631 2.09 47.96 -27.02
CA TRP A 631 1.42 49.18 -27.48
C TRP A 631 1.71 49.47 -28.96
N GLY A 632 0.64 49.71 -29.71
CA GLY A 632 0.76 50.25 -31.07
C GLY A 632 1.15 51.73 -31.05
N ALA A 633 1.73 52.21 -32.15
CA ALA A 633 2.00 53.63 -32.35
C ALA A 633 0.72 54.50 -32.38
N ASP A 634 -0.46 53.86 -32.52
CA ASP A 634 -1.78 54.47 -32.43
C ASP A 634 -2.36 54.49 -31.00
N GLY A 635 -1.56 54.09 -29.99
CA GLY A 635 -1.94 54.10 -28.57
C GLY A 635 -2.74 52.89 -28.11
N LYS A 636 -3.13 51.99 -29.02
CA LYS A 636 -3.89 50.79 -28.69
C LYS A 636 -3.03 49.77 -27.95
N LEU A 637 -3.59 49.17 -26.90
CA LEU A 637 -2.96 48.06 -26.18
C LEU A 637 -3.37 46.74 -26.81
N TRP A 638 -2.45 46.11 -27.54
CA TRP A 638 -2.66 44.80 -28.15
C TRP A 638 -2.41 43.70 -27.14
N VAL A 639 -3.28 42.70 -27.09
CA VAL A 639 -3.21 41.60 -26.12
C VAL A 639 -3.45 40.26 -26.81
N ALA A 640 -2.56 39.29 -26.55
CA ALA A 640 -2.80 37.88 -26.82
C ALA A 640 -3.35 37.20 -25.57
N GLU A 641 -4.45 36.47 -25.73
CA GLU A 641 -5.20 35.75 -24.70
C GLU A 641 -5.09 34.24 -24.96
N MET A 642 -4.76 33.46 -23.93
CA MET A 642 -4.53 32.02 -24.04
C MET A 642 -5.59 31.22 -23.26
N GLY A 643 -6.86 31.39 -23.63
CA GLY A 643 -8.00 30.71 -22.99
C GLY A 643 -8.06 29.19 -23.23
N ASP A 644 -7.15 28.64 -24.02
CA ASP A 644 -7.02 27.21 -24.31
C ASP A 644 -5.89 26.51 -23.54
N TYR A 645 -5.11 27.23 -22.72
CA TYR A 645 -4.03 26.60 -21.93
C TYR A 645 -4.54 25.75 -20.76
N PRO A 646 -3.94 24.58 -20.47
CA PRO A 646 -2.91 23.85 -21.23
C PRO A 646 -3.49 22.78 -22.18
N SER A 647 -4.81 22.64 -22.29
CA SER A 647 -5.43 21.41 -22.81
C SER A 647 -6.49 21.63 -23.89
N GLY A 648 -6.64 22.84 -24.40
CA GLY A 648 -7.77 23.23 -25.25
C GLY A 648 -9.01 23.58 -24.44
N THR A 649 -9.91 24.35 -25.05
CA THR A 649 -11.19 24.76 -24.44
C THR A 649 -12.14 23.60 -24.15
N ASP A 650 -11.89 22.42 -24.73
CA ASP A 650 -12.64 21.17 -24.53
C ASP A 650 -11.82 20.08 -23.80
N GLY A 651 -10.60 20.40 -23.35
CA GLY A 651 -9.67 19.44 -22.77
C GLY A 651 -9.08 18.43 -23.77
N LYS A 652 -9.28 18.63 -25.08
CA LYS A 652 -8.79 17.76 -26.17
C LYS A 652 -8.05 18.54 -27.26
N GLY A 653 -7.57 19.74 -26.94
CA GLY A 653 -6.78 20.57 -27.85
C GLY A 653 -7.60 21.48 -28.78
N LYS A 654 -8.88 21.72 -28.51
CA LYS A 654 -9.65 22.74 -29.25
C LYS A 654 -9.08 24.14 -28.97
N ALA A 655 -8.66 24.82 -30.03
CA ALA A 655 -8.16 26.20 -30.01
C ALA A 655 -9.17 27.17 -29.36
N GLY A 656 -8.64 28.12 -28.61
CA GLY A 656 -9.42 29.13 -27.88
C GLY A 656 -8.67 30.44 -27.69
N GLY A 657 -7.49 30.58 -28.27
CA GLY A 657 -6.70 31.78 -28.22
C GLY A 657 -7.31 32.92 -29.03
N VAL A 658 -7.16 34.14 -28.50
CA VAL A 658 -7.71 35.38 -29.07
C VAL A 658 -6.63 36.45 -29.06
N VAL A 659 -6.56 37.26 -30.11
CA VAL A 659 -5.85 38.54 -30.12
C VAL A 659 -6.86 39.65 -30.21
N ARG A 660 -6.74 40.63 -29.32
CA ARG A 660 -7.58 41.82 -29.26
C ARG A 660 -6.72 43.07 -29.12
N TRP A 661 -7.31 44.23 -29.34
CA TRP A 661 -6.75 45.49 -28.86
C TRP A 661 -7.73 46.19 -27.93
N LEU A 662 -7.17 46.98 -27.02
CA LEU A 662 -7.91 47.80 -26.09
C LEU A 662 -7.66 49.28 -26.38
N GLU A 663 -8.68 50.11 -26.17
CA GLU A 663 -8.61 51.56 -26.34
C GLU A 663 -8.98 52.28 -25.04
N ASP A 664 -8.13 53.22 -24.64
CA ASP A 664 -8.35 54.20 -23.59
C ASP A 664 -9.02 55.42 -24.24
N ALA A 665 -10.28 55.66 -23.90
CA ALA A 665 -11.09 56.67 -24.60
C ALA A 665 -10.92 58.09 -24.03
N ASP A 666 -10.51 58.23 -22.78
CA ASP A 666 -10.42 59.51 -22.07
C ASP A 666 -9.00 59.90 -21.64
N GLY A 667 -8.02 59.03 -21.88
CA GLY A 667 -6.61 59.24 -21.64
C GLY A 667 -6.21 59.12 -20.17
N ASP A 668 -7.04 58.48 -19.33
CA ASP A 668 -6.76 58.31 -17.90
C ASP A 668 -5.84 57.12 -17.58
N GLY A 669 -5.47 56.33 -18.59
CA GLY A 669 -4.62 55.14 -18.49
C GLY A 669 -5.41 53.84 -18.20
N ARG A 670 -6.74 53.89 -18.20
CA ARG A 670 -7.63 52.73 -18.18
C ARG A 670 -8.19 52.48 -19.57
N TYR A 671 -8.36 51.22 -19.89
CA TYR A 671 -8.83 50.80 -21.20
C TYR A 671 -10.29 50.35 -21.08
N GLU A 672 -11.24 51.15 -21.58
CA GLU A 672 -12.68 50.87 -21.45
C GLU A 672 -13.18 49.96 -22.58
N LYS A 673 -12.59 50.11 -23.77
CA LYS A 673 -13.04 49.46 -24.99
C LYS A 673 -12.14 48.30 -25.37
N SER A 674 -12.75 47.26 -25.91
CA SER A 674 -12.09 46.02 -26.29
C SER A 674 -12.62 45.52 -27.62
N THR A 675 -11.73 45.25 -28.57
CA THR A 675 -12.09 44.75 -29.91
C THR A 675 -11.29 43.50 -30.23
N VAL A 676 -11.99 42.41 -30.52
CA VAL A 676 -11.37 41.16 -31.01
C VAL A 676 -10.86 41.39 -32.43
N PHE A 677 -9.57 41.18 -32.64
CA PHE A 677 -8.93 41.23 -33.95
C PHE A 677 -8.93 39.88 -34.64
N LEU A 678 -8.58 38.83 -33.89
CA LEU A 678 -8.39 37.48 -34.39
C LEU A 678 -8.72 36.48 -33.28
N ASP A 679 -9.43 35.41 -33.62
CA ASP A 679 -9.77 34.32 -32.69
C ASP A 679 -9.45 32.94 -33.29
N GLY A 680 -9.64 31.88 -32.50
CA GLY A 680 -9.39 30.51 -32.92
C GLY A 680 -7.92 30.13 -33.05
N LEU A 681 -7.02 30.91 -32.43
CA LEU A 681 -5.60 30.60 -32.38
C LEU A 681 -5.34 29.47 -31.39
N ASN A 682 -4.39 28.60 -31.71
CA ASN A 682 -3.98 27.52 -30.83
C ASN A 682 -2.80 28.00 -29.98
N PHE A 683 -2.99 28.23 -28.68
CA PHE A 683 -1.94 28.65 -27.74
C PHE A 683 -1.11 29.89 -28.18
N PRO A 684 -1.72 31.03 -28.55
CA PRO A 684 -0.98 32.24 -28.91
C PRO A 684 -0.13 32.72 -27.73
N ASN A 685 1.14 33.05 -27.96
CA ASN A 685 2.12 33.34 -26.90
C ASN A 685 2.88 34.66 -27.09
N GLY A 686 2.61 35.41 -28.16
CA GLY A 686 3.27 36.69 -28.44
C GLY A 686 2.45 37.59 -29.35
N VAL A 687 2.59 38.90 -29.13
CA VAL A 687 1.97 39.95 -29.94
C VAL A 687 2.94 41.12 -30.07
N LEU A 688 3.13 41.62 -31.30
CA LEU A 688 4.01 42.76 -31.60
C LEU A 688 3.38 43.63 -32.70
N PRO A 689 2.81 44.79 -32.36
CA PRO A 689 2.38 45.78 -33.33
C PRO A 689 3.54 46.20 -34.25
N TRP A 690 3.33 46.15 -35.57
CA TRP A 690 4.34 46.48 -36.57
C TRP A 690 3.74 47.20 -37.78
N GLY A 691 4.21 48.44 -38.02
CA GLY A 691 3.70 49.28 -39.09
C GLY A 691 2.21 49.58 -38.92
N LYS A 692 1.38 49.10 -39.85
CA LYS A 692 -0.09 49.22 -39.81
C LYS A 692 -0.80 47.91 -39.38
N GLY A 693 -0.06 46.94 -38.86
CA GLY A 693 -0.57 45.62 -38.48
C GLY A 693 0.08 45.06 -37.22
N VAL A 694 -0.01 43.75 -37.03
CA VAL A 694 0.51 43.04 -35.85
C VAL A 694 1.15 41.71 -36.25
N LEU A 695 2.24 41.35 -35.60
CA LEU A 695 2.87 40.02 -35.67
C LEU A 695 2.43 39.20 -34.45
N ILE A 696 1.97 37.98 -34.69
CA ILE A 696 1.43 37.08 -33.66
C ILE A 696 2.19 35.75 -33.75
N SER A 697 2.59 35.21 -32.60
CA SER A 697 3.12 33.84 -32.49
C SER A 697 2.08 32.94 -31.80
N ALA A 698 1.74 31.82 -32.43
CA ALA A 698 0.76 30.83 -31.98
C ALA A 698 1.13 29.44 -32.48
#